data_AF-A0A166RS98-F1
#
_entry.id   AF-A0A166RS98-F1
#
_cell.length_a   1.000
_cell.length_b   1.000
_cell.length_c   1.000
_cell.angle_alpha   90.00
_cell.angle_beta   90.00
_cell.angle_gamma   90.00
#
_symmetry.space_group_name_H-M   'P 1'
#
loop_
_entity.id
_entity.type
_entity.pdbx_description
1 polymer ?
#
loop_
_entity_poly.entity_id
_entity_poly.type
_entity_poly.pdbx_seq_one_letter_code
_entity_poly.pdbx_strand_id
1 'polypeptide(L)'
;MPSDNYSFADVFQAVFISKQKPAPEPIVDAMKAIIQSYPPLGQYTQASTGRLTVTAVLEIPTPRASEPWEVTIWHSSDGAEWAETALARVPDENAPTTLQTVPDHVRRLFYSAPVAFNKSFQFTLKFRHSDSEPWRWTRDELGVGDATVVLNAKPVLESVSERFDDLVPGLNPAWEVRSLMSQCPGTRLWSLKAAIDGVEGDESKLANIPLGVPWGGFLRWFSLIRIWSPWLAPRHGRDSFHLDKDGVLCSFLSPEGKHLVFLAVSGVNNVLSVFRNDESGQLSVHARNDGTNPESAIILAATGDNFESANAAVMYQARNYILQEKKASNELLAEMKAIEQGVKPEWMENWYDGLGYCTWNALGQRLTDEKVFDAVDKLAENNIKVTSLIIDDNWQTIDYKGHGQFQHGWVEFEAEPKAFPRGLKATVSHIRQKHPHIQHIAVWHALLGYWAGISPDGKIAQQYKTIDVVREDAERRNLPLGGKMTVVAKEDVDKFYNDFYKFLVDCGIDGVKTDAQFMTDTWVSASARRELIDAYLDAWTISSLRHFSIKAISCMSQTPQIMFYNQMPRNRPAILCRNSDDFFPEIPASHPWHVWTNAHNSLLTQHLNILPDWDMFQTVHDYSGFHAAARCVSGGPIYITDVPGQHNLDLIKQMTGPTIRGKTVIFRPSVVGKTIDPYTGYDDDGLLKVGSYHGAAVTGTPILGVFNISARPLTEIIPLTSFSGVLRSMRYVVRAHSTGKVSAPISPGSAASSLTVSLDVRGYDIFTAYPLSTFDSEVKGKVWTANLGLVGKMTGAAAILNSDFMLRHDGKVELKARLKALGVLGIYISILPELTIGDDFLVTIQNQVIPVHTVSISKSHDSVVEIDIEKAWQEMGLHPGWSNEVEMTVVFAIDHEEAGYA
;
A
#
# COMPACT_ATOMS: atom_id res chain seq x y z
N MET A 1 -40.23 -4.71 3.18
CA MET A 1 -40.03 -4.22 1.80
C MET A 1 -38.82 -3.29 1.84
N PRO A 2 -37.80 -3.44 0.98
CA PRO A 2 -36.84 -2.36 0.80
C PRO A 2 -37.64 -1.16 0.25
N SER A 3 -37.50 0.02 0.85
CA SER A 3 -38.08 1.22 0.27
C SER A 3 -37.46 1.43 -1.11
N ASP A 4 -38.29 1.81 -2.10
CA ASP A 4 -37.88 2.06 -3.50
C ASP A 4 -36.85 3.23 -3.66
N ASN A 5 -36.26 3.72 -2.56
CA ASN A 5 -35.32 4.84 -2.50
C ASN A 5 -33.93 4.49 -1.89
N TYR A 6 -33.63 3.23 -1.54
CA TYR A 6 -32.29 2.89 -0.99
C TYR A 6 -31.25 2.69 -2.11
N SER A 7 -30.44 3.71 -2.36
CA SER A 7 -29.22 3.61 -3.18
C SER A 7 -28.01 3.37 -2.30
N PHE A 8 -27.45 2.15 -2.36
CA PHE A 8 -26.23 1.84 -1.62
C PHE A 8 -25.07 2.76 -2.03
N ALA A 9 -24.96 3.13 -3.31
CA ALA A 9 -23.92 4.01 -3.81
C ALA A 9 -23.98 5.40 -3.15
N ASP A 10 -25.18 5.98 -3.04
CA ASP A 10 -25.37 7.30 -2.43
C ASP A 10 -25.02 7.28 -0.94
N VAL A 11 -25.46 6.23 -0.23
CA VAL A 11 -25.10 6.05 1.19
C VAL A 11 -23.60 5.80 1.34
N PHE A 12 -22.99 5.03 0.44
CA PHE A 12 -21.57 4.74 0.50
C PHE A 12 -20.75 6.03 0.38
N GLN A 13 -21.07 6.83 -0.62
CA GLN A 13 -20.42 8.11 -0.87
C GLN A 13 -20.66 9.11 0.27
N ALA A 14 -21.87 9.19 0.81
CA ALA A 14 -22.20 10.17 1.86
C ALA A 14 -21.58 9.84 3.23
N VAL A 15 -21.40 8.55 3.55
CA VAL A 15 -21.02 8.10 4.90
C VAL A 15 -19.56 7.66 4.98
N PHE A 16 -19.01 7.04 3.93
CA PHE A 16 -17.69 6.37 4.00
C PHE A 16 -16.60 7.09 3.21
N ILE A 17 -16.96 7.99 2.29
CA ILE A 17 -15.97 8.71 1.49
C ILE A 17 -15.86 10.13 2.04
N SER A 18 -14.66 10.56 2.40
CA SER A 18 -14.43 11.97 2.73
C SER A 18 -14.79 12.84 1.53
N LYS A 19 -15.47 13.97 1.76
CA LYS A 19 -15.93 14.85 0.69
C LYS A 19 -14.74 15.36 -0.12
N GLN A 20 -14.70 15.02 -1.40
CA GLN A 20 -13.69 15.52 -2.31
C GLN A 20 -13.99 16.99 -2.65
N LYS A 21 -12.95 17.82 -2.71
CA LYS A 21 -13.08 19.21 -3.15
C LYS A 21 -13.43 19.28 -4.64
N PRO A 22 -14.43 20.08 -5.05
CA PRO A 22 -14.79 20.21 -6.46
C PRO A 22 -13.69 20.93 -7.26
N ALA A 23 -13.67 20.69 -8.58
CA ALA A 23 -12.80 21.45 -9.46
C ALA A 23 -13.15 22.95 -9.45
N PRO A 24 -12.17 23.86 -9.54
CA PRO A 24 -12.42 25.29 -9.69
C PRO A 24 -13.08 25.58 -11.05
N GLU A 25 -13.62 26.79 -11.21
CA GLU A 25 -14.19 27.22 -12.49
C GLU A 25 -13.15 27.13 -13.62
N PRO A 26 -13.53 26.67 -14.83
CA PRO A 26 -12.60 26.57 -15.94
C PRO A 26 -12.07 27.96 -16.35
N ILE A 27 -10.75 28.09 -16.40
CA ILE A 27 -10.10 29.27 -16.99
C ILE A 27 -10.15 29.11 -18.52
N VAL A 28 -10.49 30.17 -19.25
CA VAL A 28 -10.46 30.17 -20.73
C VAL A 28 -9.07 29.72 -21.20
N ASP A 29 -9.00 28.70 -22.06
CA ASP A 29 -7.74 28.02 -22.42
C ASP A 29 -6.64 28.96 -22.93
N ALA A 30 -6.99 30.01 -23.69
CA ALA A 30 -6.04 31.02 -24.16
C ALA A 30 -5.43 31.88 -23.04
N MET A 31 -6.10 31.99 -21.89
CA MET A 31 -5.66 32.77 -20.72
C MET A 31 -5.12 31.90 -19.57
N LYS A 32 -5.16 30.57 -19.74
CA LYS A 32 -4.77 29.60 -18.72
C LYS A 32 -3.31 29.79 -18.32
N ALA A 33 -3.06 29.94 -17.04
CA ALA A 33 -1.73 29.99 -16.46
C ALA A 33 -1.85 29.30 -15.11
N ILE A 34 -1.15 28.19 -14.93
CA ILE A 34 -1.20 27.39 -13.71
C ILE A 34 0.18 27.44 -13.09
N ILE A 35 0.25 27.80 -11.82
CA ILE A 35 1.51 27.83 -11.09
C ILE A 35 1.44 26.89 -9.89
N GLN A 36 2.52 26.12 -9.72
CA GLN A 36 2.73 25.18 -8.62
C GLN A 36 4.16 25.30 -8.12
N SER A 37 4.47 24.76 -6.94
CA SER A 37 5.83 24.83 -6.39
C SER A 37 6.26 23.61 -5.61
N TYR A 38 7.57 23.54 -5.39
CA TYR A 38 8.18 22.88 -4.24
C TYR A 38 8.80 23.94 -3.32
N PRO A 39 8.51 23.95 -2.02
CA PRO A 39 7.49 23.15 -1.32
C PRO A 39 6.08 23.31 -1.89
N PRO A 40 5.25 22.25 -1.80
CA PRO A 40 3.88 22.29 -2.31
C PRO A 40 3.00 23.26 -1.52
N LEU A 41 2.16 24.02 -2.24
CA LEU A 41 1.12 24.87 -1.67
C LEU A 41 0.05 24.02 -0.98
N GLY A 42 -0.57 24.57 0.06
CA GLY A 42 -1.60 23.91 0.88
C GLY A 42 -1.09 22.76 1.76
N GLN A 43 0.19 22.41 1.64
CA GLN A 43 0.83 21.27 2.31
C GLN A 43 1.90 21.73 3.31
N TYR A 44 2.39 20.77 4.07
CA TYR A 44 3.50 20.92 5.01
C TYR A 44 4.82 20.46 4.38
N THR A 45 5.94 21.08 4.72
CA THR A 45 7.27 20.58 4.40
C THR A 45 8.23 20.79 5.57
N GLN A 46 8.93 19.72 5.93
CA GLN A 46 10.01 19.79 6.91
C GLN A 46 11.33 20.15 6.23
N ALA A 47 12.01 21.15 6.75
CA ALA A 47 13.37 21.50 6.35
C ALA A 47 14.38 21.10 7.43
N SER A 48 15.56 20.67 7.00
CA SER A 48 16.69 20.38 7.90
C SER A 48 17.59 21.60 8.15
N THR A 49 17.43 22.67 7.37
CA THR A 49 18.25 23.88 7.41
C THR A 49 17.37 25.11 7.32
N GLY A 50 17.73 26.20 8.01
CA GLY A 50 17.03 27.50 7.96
C GLY A 50 17.15 28.25 6.62
N ARG A 51 17.42 27.50 5.55
CA ARG A 51 17.50 27.99 4.17
C ARG A 51 16.97 26.89 3.27
N LEU A 52 16.04 27.25 2.40
CA LEU A 52 15.42 26.36 1.42
C LEU A 52 15.28 27.11 0.10
N THR A 53 15.39 26.40 -1.02
CA THR A 53 15.04 26.97 -2.33
C THR A 53 13.58 26.66 -2.64
N VAL A 54 12.77 27.70 -2.81
CA VAL A 54 11.43 27.57 -3.38
C VAL A 54 11.60 27.52 -4.90
N THR A 55 11.05 26.50 -5.54
CA THR A 55 11.04 26.33 -7.00
C THR A 55 9.60 26.29 -7.47
N ALA A 56 9.22 27.18 -8.39
CA ALA A 56 7.91 27.22 -9.00
C ALA A 56 7.96 26.73 -10.46
N VAL A 57 6.91 26.05 -10.88
CA VAL A 57 6.63 25.74 -12.28
C VAL A 57 5.38 26.49 -12.71
N LEU A 58 5.49 27.25 -13.80
CA LEU A 58 4.40 27.98 -14.44
C LEU A 58 4.08 27.28 -15.78
N GLU A 59 2.88 26.73 -15.89
CA GLU A 59 2.33 26.09 -17.09
C GLU A 59 1.42 27.06 -17.83
N ILE A 60 1.77 27.34 -19.09
CA ILE A 60 1.10 28.35 -19.94
C ILE A 60 0.94 27.86 -21.38
N PRO A 61 -0.02 28.40 -22.15
CA PRO A 61 -0.10 28.21 -23.59
C PRO A 61 1.19 28.60 -24.29
N THR A 62 1.62 27.77 -25.24
CA THR A 62 2.86 27.96 -26.02
C THR A 62 2.97 29.34 -26.66
N PRO A 63 1.92 29.93 -27.26
CA PRO A 63 2.00 31.27 -27.85
C PRO A 63 2.39 32.38 -26.85
N ARG A 64 2.21 32.13 -25.55
CA ARG A 64 2.46 33.09 -24.48
C ARG A 64 3.83 32.90 -23.81
N ALA A 65 4.61 31.90 -24.25
CA ALA A 65 5.87 31.54 -23.60
C ALA A 65 6.95 32.62 -23.73
N SER A 66 6.83 33.52 -24.71
CA SER A 66 7.73 34.66 -24.91
C SER A 66 7.32 35.92 -24.15
N GLU A 67 6.16 35.93 -23.49
CA GLU A 67 5.76 37.06 -22.65
C GLU A 67 6.71 37.17 -21.42
N PRO A 68 6.97 38.37 -20.90
CA PRO A 68 7.87 38.58 -19.76
C PRO A 68 7.19 38.20 -18.44
N TRP A 69 7.01 36.89 -18.24
CA TRP A 69 6.38 36.35 -17.03
C TRP A 69 7.24 36.57 -15.79
N GLU A 70 6.61 37.15 -14.78
CA GLU A 70 7.16 37.37 -13.46
C GLU A 70 6.45 36.50 -12.43
N VAL A 71 7.21 35.96 -11.50
CA VAL A 71 6.71 35.15 -10.39
C VAL A 71 7.32 35.65 -9.10
N THR A 72 6.48 35.84 -8.08
CA THR A 72 6.88 36.34 -6.77
C THR A 72 6.34 35.45 -5.66
N ILE A 73 7.19 35.16 -4.67
CA ILE A 73 6.79 34.59 -3.39
C ILE A 73 6.26 35.72 -2.53
N TRP A 74 5.03 35.57 -2.05
CA TRP A 74 4.53 36.35 -0.92
C TRP A 74 4.65 35.46 0.31
N HIS A 75 5.49 35.84 1.28
CA HIS A 75 5.79 34.97 2.42
C HIS A 75 5.86 35.73 3.75
N SER A 76 5.59 35.02 4.83
CA SER A 76 5.85 35.46 6.21
C SER A 76 6.78 34.44 6.86
N SER A 77 7.94 34.90 7.31
CA SER A 77 8.91 34.09 8.04
C SER A 77 8.85 34.40 9.53
N ASP A 78 8.80 33.37 10.36
CA ASP A 78 8.83 33.47 11.83
C ASP A 78 7.74 34.41 12.42
N GLY A 79 6.60 34.54 11.74
CA GLY A 79 5.49 35.41 12.15
C GLY A 79 5.70 36.91 11.86
N ALA A 80 6.70 37.26 11.05
CA ALA A 80 6.92 38.63 10.60
C ALA A 80 5.83 39.11 9.63
N GLU A 81 5.79 40.42 9.38
CA GLU A 81 4.99 40.99 8.29
C GLU A 81 5.30 40.32 6.96
N TRP A 82 4.28 40.13 6.14
CA TRP A 82 4.45 39.47 4.84
C TRP A 82 5.32 40.33 3.92
N ALA A 83 6.23 39.66 3.20
CA ALA A 83 7.20 40.28 2.32
C ALA A 83 7.20 39.61 0.94
N GLU A 84 7.62 40.37 -0.06
CA GLU A 84 7.78 39.89 -1.44
C GLU A 84 9.21 39.43 -1.68
N THR A 85 9.35 38.32 -2.40
CA THR A 85 10.64 37.87 -2.95
C THR A 85 10.43 37.40 -4.38
N ALA A 86 10.96 38.15 -5.33
CA ALA A 86 10.91 37.79 -6.74
C ALA A 86 11.71 36.49 -6.97
N LEU A 87 11.14 35.57 -7.76
CA LEU A 87 11.86 34.37 -8.17
C LEU A 87 12.57 34.64 -9.50
N ALA A 88 13.82 34.18 -9.58
CA ALA A 88 14.60 34.27 -10.81
C ALA A 88 14.26 33.10 -11.73
N ARG A 89 14.30 33.34 -13.04
CA ARG A 89 14.14 32.31 -14.06
C ARG A 89 15.23 31.23 -13.91
N VAL A 90 14.83 29.96 -13.90
CA VAL A 90 15.75 28.81 -13.90
C VAL A 90 16.09 28.47 -15.36
N PRO A 91 17.38 28.39 -15.73
CA PRO A 91 17.79 27.87 -17.04
C PRO A 91 17.35 26.43 -17.23
N ASP A 92 16.99 26.04 -18.46
CA ASP A 92 16.42 24.72 -18.75
C ASP A 92 17.33 23.55 -18.31
N GLU A 93 18.65 23.71 -18.38
CA GLU A 93 19.65 22.73 -17.91
C GLU A 93 19.65 22.48 -16.40
N ASN A 94 19.10 23.42 -15.62
CA ASN A 94 19.02 23.36 -14.15
C ASN A 94 17.56 23.18 -13.67
N ALA A 95 16.61 23.10 -14.60
CA ALA A 95 15.20 22.93 -14.29
C ALA A 95 14.91 21.53 -13.72
N PRO A 96 13.86 21.37 -12.90
CA PRO A 96 13.33 20.07 -12.56
C PRO A 96 13.08 19.20 -13.80
N THR A 97 13.45 17.93 -13.71
CA THR A 97 13.35 16.97 -14.81
C THR A 97 11.90 16.66 -15.13
N THR A 98 11.52 16.70 -16.41
CA THR A 98 10.21 16.23 -16.90
C THR A 98 10.38 14.95 -17.72
N LEU A 99 9.91 13.82 -17.18
CA LEU A 99 9.96 12.52 -17.88
C LEU A 99 8.65 12.16 -18.58
N GLN A 100 7.56 12.87 -18.27
CA GLN A 100 6.27 12.69 -18.93
C GLN A 100 6.21 13.46 -20.25
N THR A 101 5.26 13.10 -21.10
CA THR A 101 4.99 13.85 -22.32
C THR A 101 4.24 15.13 -21.94
N VAL A 102 4.81 16.29 -22.26
CA VAL A 102 4.13 17.58 -22.13
C VAL A 102 3.37 17.85 -23.42
N PRO A 103 2.08 18.21 -23.38
CA PRO A 103 1.33 18.54 -24.60
C PRO A 103 1.98 19.68 -25.37
N ASP A 104 2.00 19.60 -26.71
CA ASP A 104 2.69 20.58 -27.57
C ASP A 104 2.20 22.02 -27.41
N HIS A 105 0.95 22.19 -26.96
CA HIS A 105 0.32 23.49 -26.70
C HIS A 105 0.67 24.07 -25.32
N VAL A 106 1.32 23.32 -24.43
CA VAL A 106 1.75 23.78 -23.09
C VAL A 106 3.27 24.03 -23.07
N ARG A 107 3.69 25.08 -22.37
CA ARG A 107 5.10 25.34 -22.03
C ARG A 107 5.25 25.47 -20.53
N ARG A 108 6.38 24.94 -20.02
CA ARG A 108 6.77 25.02 -18.62
C ARG A 108 7.87 26.04 -18.43
N LEU A 109 7.62 26.96 -17.51
CA LEU A 109 8.52 28.03 -17.15
C LEU A 109 8.90 27.85 -15.68
N PHE A 110 10.20 27.69 -15.38
CA PHE A 110 10.66 27.44 -14.01
C PHE A 110 11.29 28.67 -13.38
N TYR A 111 10.98 28.89 -12.11
CA TYR A 111 11.50 30.01 -11.32
C TYR A 111 11.96 29.52 -9.95
N SER A 112 13.00 30.13 -9.39
CA SER A 112 13.47 29.77 -8.05
C SER A 112 14.02 30.96 -7.27
N ALA A 113 13.92 30.88 -5.94
CA ALA A 113 14.62 31.77 -5.03
C ALA A 113 14.95 31.04 -3.72
N PRO A 114 16.14 31.27 -3.14
CA PRO A 114 16.42 30.84 -1.78
C PRO A 114 15.67 31.73 -0.78
N VAL A 115 15.02 31.12 0.19
CA VAL A 115 14.36 31.78 1.32
C VAL A 115 15.07 31.32 2.60
N ALA A 116 15.40 32.28 3.47
CA ALA A 116 16.00 32.02 4.77
C ALA A 116 14.98 32.30 5.88
N PHE A 117 14.99 31.46 6.92
CA PHE A 117 14.04 31.48 8.03
C PHE A 117 14.67 30.79 9.25
N ASN A 118 14.22 31.10 10.47
CA ASN A 118 14.82 30.53 11.68
C ASN A 118 13.99 29.42 12.31
N LYS A 119 12.66 29.47 12.20
CA LYS A 119 11.73 28.50 12.76
C LYS A 119 10.77 27.98 11.72
N SER A 120 10.09 28.87 11.01
CA SER A 120 9.12 28.50 9.99
C SER A 120 8.91 29.63 9.01
N PHE A 121 8.38 29.32 7.83
CA PHE A 121 7.80 30.33 6.97
C PHE A 121 6.59 29.77 6.24
N GLN A 122 5.63 30.65 5.99
CA GLN A 122 4.44 30.36 5.20
C GLN A 122 4.49 31.19 3.93
N PHE A 123 4.01 30.64 2.81
CA PHE A 123 4.01 31.39 1.57
C PHE A 123 2.90 30.99 0.60
N THR A 124 2.58 31.95 -0.28
CA THR A 124 1.80 31.74 -1.49
C THR A 124 2.54 32.36 -2.68
N LEU A 125 2.02 32.15 -3.89
CA LEU A 125 2.61 32.64 -5.12
C LEU A 125 1.67 33.59 -5.84
N LYS A 126 2.26 34.63 -6.44
CA LYS A 126 1.59 35.50 -7.41
C LYS A 126 2.42 35.63 -8.68
N PHE A 127 1.75 35.84 -9.79
CA PHE A 127 2.39 35.92 -11.10
C PHE A 127 1.69 36.94 -12.02
N ARG A 128 2.42 37.46 -13.01
CA ARG A 128 1.89 38.35 -14.07
C ARG A 128 2.74 38.23 -15.32
N HIS A 129 2.22 38.66 -16.46
CA HIS A 129 2.90 38.54 -17.76
C HIS A 129 3.47 39.86 -18.31
N SER A 130 3.30 40.96 -17.57
CA SER A 130 4.00 42.23 -17.78
C SER A 130 3.82 43.17 -16.59
N ASP A 131 4.61 44.24 -16.51
CA ASP A 131 4.52 45.26 -15.47
C ASP A 131 3.19 46.02 -15.44
N SER A 132 2.53 46.15 -16.59
CA SER A 132 1.25 46.85 -16.73
C SER A 132 0.04 46.01 -16.31
N GLU A 133 0.24 44.71 -16.10
CA GLU A 133 -0.83 43.76 -15.80
C GLU A 133 -0.95 43.53 -14.29
N PRO A 134 -2.17 43.33 -13.77
CA PRO A 134 -2.38 43.06 -12.35
C PRO A 134 -1.76 41.72 -11.94
N TRP A 135 -1.32 41.65 -10.68
CA TRP A 135 -0.90 40.39 -10.08
C TRP A 135 -2.08 39.42 -9.97
N ARG A 136 -1.87 38.20 -10.45
CA ARG A 136 -2.78 37.06 -10.27
C ARG A 136 -2.28 36.21 -9.11
N TRP A 137 -3.18 35.79 -8.24
CA TRP A 137 -2.84 35.04 -7.02
C TRP A 137 -3.22 33.57 -7.17
N THR A 138 -2.28 32.69 -6.85
CA THR A 138 -2.48 31.23 -6.97
C THR A 138 -3.60 30.73 -6.07
N ARG A 139 -3.69 31.29 -4.85
CA ARG A 139 -4.75 30.98 -3.90
C ARG A 139 -6.13 31.29 -4.46
N ASP A 140 -6.26 32.38 -5.20
CA ASP A 140 -7.55 32.84 -5.71
C ASP A 140 -7.96 32.03 -6.95
N GLU A 141 -7.00 31.68 -7.82
CA GLU A 141 -7.28 30.97 -9.07
C GLU A 141 -7.38 29.45 -8.91
N LEU A 142 -6.56 28.87 -8.04
CA LEU A 142 -6.52 27.43 -7.82
C LEU A 142 -7.19 27.02 -6.50
N GLY A 143 -7.61 27.97 -5.66
CA GLY A 143 -8.21 27.67 -4.37
C GLY A 143 -7.29 26.88 -3.43
N VAL A 144 -5.97 26.89 -3.66
CA VAL A 144 -4.99 26.17 -2.82
C VAL A 144 -4.56 27.06 -1.65
N GLY A 145 -4.38 26.46 -0.48
CA GLY A 145 -3.90 27.18 0.71
C GLY A 145 -2.41 27.55 0.61
N ASP A 146 -1.93 28.25 1.63
CA ASP A 146 -0.52 28.61 1.74
C ASP A 146 0.33 27.36 2.05
N ALA A 147 1.55 27.30 1.53
CA ALA A 147 2.54 26.31 1.94
C ALA A 147 3.07 26.65 3.34
N THR A 148 3.31 25.63 4.16
CA THR A 148 3.95 25.78 5.48
C THR A 148 5.26 25.01 5.52
N VAL A 149 6.36 25.71 5.77
CA VAL A 149 7.68 25.10 5.96
C VAL A 149 8.11 25.30 7.40
N VAL A 150 8.58 24.24 8.06
CA VAL A 150 9.14 24.33 9.42
C VAL A 150 10.56 23.79 9.46
N LEU A 151 11.37 24.38 10.31
CA LEU A 151 12.73 23.95 10.56
C LEU A 151 12.75 22.92 11.68
N ASN A 152 13.08 21.67 11.35
CA ASN A 152 13.46 20.69 12.34
C ASN A 152 14.98 20.82 12.63
N ALA A 153 15.33 21.75 13.52
CA ALA A 153 16.72 22.18 13.74
C ALA A 153 17.56 21.23 14.63
N LYS A 154 16.93 20.66 15.66
CA LYS A 154 17.61 19.87 16.72
C LYS A 154 16.96 18.51 16.83
N PRO A 155 17.69 17.40 16.97
CA PRO A 155 17.10 16.07 17.12
C PRO A 155 16.12 15.98 18.30
N VAL A 156 15.12 15.08 18.21
CA VAL A 156 14.11 14.89 19.27
C VAL A 156 14.72 14.66 20.66
N LEU A 157 15.82 13.91 20.75
CA LEU A 157 16.46 13.60 22.02
C LEU A 157 17.03 14.84 22.72
N GLU A 158 17.34 15.91 21.98
CA GLU A 158 17.88 17.16 22.53
C GLU A 158 16.81 18.22 22.78
N SER A 159 15.72 18.21 22.00
CA SER A 159 14.75 19.30 21.97
C SER A 159 13.40 18.99 22.61
N VAL A 160 13.07 17.70 22.80
CA VAL A 160 11.78 17.26 23.34
C VAL A 160 11.96 16.77 24.78
N SER A 161 11.07 17.21 25.68
CA SER A 161 11.12 16.83 27.10
C SER A 161 11.04 15.31 27.30
N GLU A 162 11.69 14.82 28.36
CA GLU A 162 11.55 13.43 28.81
C GLU A 162 10.27 13.22 29.60
N ARG A 163 9.72 14.29 30.18
CA ARG A 163 8.47 14.28 30.92
C ARG A 163 7.31 14.37 29.96
N PHE A 164 6.40 13.40 30.05
CA PHE A 164 5.24 13.36 29.18
C PHE A 164 4.25 14.52 29.44
N ASP A 165 4.12 14.97 30.69
CA ASP A 165 3.24 16.11 31.05
C ASP A 165 3.61 17.42 30.32
N ASP A 166 4.88 17.58 29.93
CA ASP A 166 5.32 18.75 29.17
C ASP A 166 4.88 18.66 27.70
N LEU A 167 4.64 17.43 27.20
CA LEU A 167 4.14 17.17 25.85
C LEU A 167 2.62 17.22 25.79
N VAL A 168 1.93 16.87 26.87
CA VAL A 168 0.47 16.97 26.97
C VAL A 168 0.12 17.64 28.30
N PRO A 169 0.09 18.98 28.33
CA PRO A 169 -0.21 19.71 29.55
C PRO A 169 -1.60 19.38 30.09
N GLY A 170 -1.71 19.25 31.42
CA GLY A 170 -2.99 18.97 32.07
C GLY A 170 -3.47 17.52 31.94
N LEU A 171 -2.54 16.57 31.75
CA LEU A 171 -2.86 15.14 31.69
C LEU A 171 -3.72 14.70 32.88
N ASN A 172 -4.77 13.91 32.60
CA ASN A 172 -5.65 13.39 33.63
C ASN A 172 -4.87 12.48 34.61
N PRO A 173 -5.00 12.69 35.94
CA PRO A 173 -4.25 11.92 36.95
C PRO A 173 -4.60 10.42 37.00
N ALA A 174 -5.65 9.98 36.32
CA ALA A 174 -5.95 8.56 36.12
C ALA A 174 -4.89 7.82 35.29
N TRP A 175 -4.06 8.55 34.52
CA TRP A 175 -2.99 7.96 33.73
C TRP A 175 -1.71 7.77 34.53
N GLU A 176 -1.29 6.53 34.68
CA GLU A 176 0.06 6.18 35.10
C GLU A 176 0.99 6.21 33.87
N VAL A 177 1.93 7.15 33.85
CA VAL A 177 2.89 7.30 32.74
C VAL A 177 4.24 6.71 33.10
N ARG A 178 4.80 5.91 32.18
CA ARG A 178 6.16 5.37 32.29
C ARG A 178 6.95 5.66 31.02
N SER A 179 8.13 6.25 31.17
CA SER A 179 9.11 6.37 30.08
C SER A 179 9.73 5.00 29.79
N LEU A 180 9.93 4.69 28.51
CA LEU A 180 10.45 3.42 28.02
C LEU A 180 11.62 3.65 27.07
N MET A 181 12.55 2.69 27.03
CA MET A 181 13.62 2.69 26.03
C MET A 181 13.04 2.30 24.67
N SER A 182 13.18 3.16 23.68
CA SER A 182 12.74 2.88 22.31
C SER A 182 13.73 1.99 21.57
N GLN A 183 13.20 1.04 20.79
CA GLN A 183 13.98 0.25 19.83
C GLN A 183 14.21 1.00 18.51
N CYS A 184 13.54 2.14 18.29
CA CYS A 184 13.74 2.98 17.12
C CYS A 184 14.70 4.13 17.47
N PRO A 185 15.85 4.28 16.78
CA PRO A 185 16.75 5.40 16.98
C PRO A 185 16.06 6.75 16.81
N GLY A 186 16.51 7.76 17.56
CA GLY A 186 16.00 9.14 17.43
C GLY A 186 14.56 9.33 17.93
N THR A 187 14.06 8.44 18.80
CA THR A 187 12.71 8.53 19.34
C THR A 187 12.67 8.46 20.86
N ARG A 188 11.67 9.11 21.46
CA ARG A 188 11.29 8.92 22.88
C ARG A 188 9.96 8.17 22.92
N LEU A 189 9.78 7.30 23.91
CA LEU A 189 8.65 6.39 23.99
C LEU A 189 8.09 6.35 25.42
N TRP A 190 6.77 6.35 25.55
CA TRP A 190 6.06 6.25 26.82
C TRP A 190 4.94 5.21 26.73
N SER A 191 4.65 4.59 27.86
CA SER A 191 3.42 3.83 28.11
C SER A 191 2.56 4.59 29.10
N LEU A 192 1.28 4.72 28.78
CA LEU A 192 0.26 5.28 29.65
C LEU A 192 -0.74 4.16 29.97
N LYS A 193 -1.03 3.96 31.26
CA LYS A 193 -1.98 2.96 31.72
C LYS A 193 -3.02 3.59 32.63
N ALA A 194 -4.29 3.22 32.44
CA ALA A 194 -5.38 3.60 33.34
C ALA A 194 -6.23 2.36 33.65
N ALA A 195 -6.60 2.19 34.92
CA ALA A 195 -7.43 1.06 35.35
C ALA A 195 -8.89 1.28 34.94
N ILE A 196 -9.50 0.25 34.35
CA ILE A 196 -10.91 0.18 34.00
C ILE A 196 -11.53 -0.93 34.84
N ASP A 197 -12.64 -0.65 35.53
CA ASP A 197 -13.31 -1.62 36.38
C ASP A 197 -13.75 -2.87 35.60
N GLY A 198 -13.87 -3.99 36.31
CA GLY A 198 -14.35 -5.26 35.74
C GLY A 198 -15.86 -5.27 35.54
N VAL A 199 -16.34 -6.19 34.69
CA VAL A 199 -17.77 -6.35 34.39
C VAL A 199 -18.61 -6.69 35.62
N GLU A 200 -19.83 -6.17 35.66
CA GLU A 200 -20.88 -6.58 36.60
C GLU A 200 -21.95 -7.34 35.81
N GLY A 201 -22.01 -8.67 35.97
CA GLY A 201 -22.86 -9.51 35.12
C GLY A 201 -22.25 -9.68 33.72
N ASP A 202 -23.01 -9.37 32.67
CA ASP A 202 -22.61 -9.56 31.26
C ASP A 202 -22.47 -8.23 30.49
N GLU A 203 -22.56 -7.11 31.19
CA GLU A 203 -22.41 -5.76 30.64
C GLU A 203 -20.97 -5.26 30.81
N SER A 204 -20.38 -4.73 29.73
CA SER A 204 -19.04 -4.15 29.78
C SER A 204 -18.98 -2.93 30.68
N LYS A 205 -17.81 -2.70 31.30
CA LYS A 205 -17.50 -1.39 31.87
C LYS A 205 -16.85 -0.51 30.82
N LEU A 206 -17.36 0.72 30.71
CA LEU A 206 -16.87 1.74 29.79
C LEU A 206 -16.22 2.88 30.57
N ALA A 207 -15.14 3.42 30.03
CA ALA A 207 -14.50 4.63 30.54
C ALA A 207 -14.12 5.56 29.40
N ASN A 208 -14.26 6.87 29.64
CA ASN A 208 -13.73 7.92 28.77
C ASN A 208 -12.72 8.71 29.58
N ILE A 209 -11.45 8.66 29.18
CA ILE A 209 -10.34 9.23 29.95
C ILE A 209 -9.58 10.20 29.04
N PRO A 210 -9.71 11.53 29.26
CA PRO A 210 -8.98 12.53 28.48
C PRO A 210 -7.47 12.36 28.58
N LEU A 211 -6.78 12.53 27.46
CA LEU A 211 -5.32 12.68 27.40
C LEU A 211 -4.94 14.16 27.38
N GLY A 212 -5.59 14.96 26.54
CA GLY A 212 -5.35 16.40 26.41
C GLY A 212 -4.98 16.83 24.99
N VAL A 213 -4.35 17.99 24.86
CA VAL A 213 -3.90 18.55 23.58
C VAL A 213 -2.36 18.41 23.45
N PRO A 214 -1.86 17.67 22.44
CA PRO A 214 -0.43 17.60 22.13
C PRO A 214 0.21 18.99 22.01
N TRP A 215 1.26 19.23 22.78
CA TRP A 215 2.02 20.48 22.95
C TRP A 215 1.17 21.72 23.30
N GLY A 216 -0.09 21.52 23.70
CA GLY A 216 -1.07 22.62 23.79
C GLY A 216 -1.53 23.16 22.42
N GLY A 217 -1.01 22.64 21.31
CA GLY A 217 -1.33 23.02 19.94
C GLY A 217 -0.43 22.32 18.92
N PHE A 218 -0.97 22.08 17.72
CA PHE A 218 -0.29 21.37 16.63
C PHE A 218 -0.65 21.99 15.27
N LEU A 219 0.15 21.69 14.24
CA LEU A 219 -0.07 22.20 12.88
C LEU A 219 -1.02 21.34 12.06
N ARG A 220 -0.85 20.02 12.15
CA ARG A 220 -1.60 19.01 11.41
C ARG A 220 -1.78 17.79 12.28
N TRP A 221 -2.81 17.02 11.99
CA TRP A 221 -2.99 15.69 12.56
C TRP A 221 -3.48 14.68 11.53
N PHE A 222 -3.21 13.43 11.83
CA PHE A 222 -3.60 12.25 11.08
C PHE A 222 -4.13 11.20 12.06
N SER A 223 -5.18 10.47 11.68
CA SER A 223 -5.66 9.32 12.42
C SER A 223 -6.09 8.19 11.50
N LEU A 224 -5.89 6.95 11.93
CA LEU A 224 -6.58 5.79 11.37
C LEU A 224 -7.80 5.49 12.24
N ILE A 225 -8.98 5.76 11.69
CA ILE A 225 -10.26 5.52 12.34
C ILE A 225 -10.86 4.18 11.92
N ARG A 226 -11.74 3.63 12.74
CA ARG A 226 -12.64 2.53 12.42
C ARG A 226 -13.83 3.08 11.65
N ILE A 227 -13.68 3.26 10.34
CA ILE A 227 -14.73 3.89 9.52
C ILE A 227 -16.06 3.15 9.61
N TRP A 228 -15.98 1.85 9.80
CA TRP A 228 -16.97 1.03 10.48
C TRP A 228 -16.30 -0.21 11.06
N SER A 229 -17.10 -1.09 11.67
CA SER A 229 -16.64 -2.25 12.45
C SER A 229 -15.47 -3.05 11.82
N PRO A 230 -15.44 -3.34 10.49
CA PRO A 230 -14.40 -4.17 9.90
C PRO A 230 -13.16 -3.45 9.37
N TRP A 231 -13.24 -2.15 9.08
CA TRP A 231 -12.24 -1.46 8.25
C TRP A 231 -11.71 -0.19 8.90
N LEU A 232 -10.44 0.06 8.67
CA LEU A 232 -9.79 1.33 8.96
C LEU A 232 -9.88 2.29 7.77
N ALA A 233 -9.88 3.58 8.06
CA ALA A 233 -9.67 4.62 7.05
C ALA A 233 -8.95 5.84 7.65
N PRO A 234 -8.25 6.63 6.80
CA PRO A 234 -7.59 7.84 7.26
C PRO A 234 -8.57 8.99 7.54
N ARG A 235 -8.20 9.80 8.54
CA ARG A 235 -8.73 11.16 8.80
C ARG A 235 -7.57 12.11 9.02
N HIS A 236 -7.77 13.35 8.60
CA HIS A 236 -6.78 14.39 8.69
C HIS A 236 -7.43 15.69 9.15
N GLY A 237 -6.63 16.58 9.69
CA GLY A 237 -7.03 17.95 9.95
C GLY A 237 -5.84 18.84 10.26
N ARG A 238 -6.15 20.07 10.68
CA ARG A 238 -5.17 21.15 10.86
C ARG A 238 -4.87 21.37 12.34
N ASP A 239 -5.30 22.50 12.88
CA ASP A 239 -5.05 23.00 14.23
C ASP A 239 -6.18 22.67 15.23
N SER A 240 -7.23 21.98 14.76
CA SER A 240 -8.35 21.49 15.59
C SER A 240 -8.54 19.99 15.39
N PHE A 241 -8.65 19.25 16.50
CA PHE A 241 -8.80 17.79 16.49
C PHE A 241 -10.27 17.38 16.60
N HIS A 242 -10.72 16.59 15.64
CA HIS A 242 -12.07 16.04 15.63
C HIS A 242 -12.08 14.69 14.91
N LEU A 243 -12.70 13.70 15.53
CA LEU A 243 -12.91 12.39 14.95
C LEU A 243 -14.41 12.12 14.79
N ASP A 244 -14.80 11.71 13.59
CA ASP A 244 -16.16 11.27 13.28
C ASP A 244 -16.41 9.80 13.70
N LYS A 245 -15.34 9.05 13.99
CA LYS A 245 -15.34 7.64 14.38
C LYS A 245 -14.15 7.31 15.30
N ASP A 246 -14.21 6.15 15.93
CA ASP A 246 -13.18 5.67 16.86
C ASP A 246 -11.81 5.53 16.18
N GLY A 247 -10.79 6.24 16.68
CA GLY A 247 -9.40 6.17 16.23
C GLY A 247 -8.62 5.00 16.84
N VAL A 248 -7.73 4.37 16.09
CA VAL A 248 -6.79 3.34 16.59
C VAL A 248 -5.37 3.89 16.73
N LEU A 249 -5.02 4.80 15.82
CA LEU A 249 -3.75 5.52 15.80
C LEU A 249 -4.06 7.00 15.59
N CYS A 250 -3.41 7.87 16.35
CA CYS A 250 -3.45 9.32 16.15
C CYS A 250 -2.02 9.86 16.07
N SER A 251 -1.76 10.80 15.17
CA SER A 251 -0.47 11.46 15.05
C SER A 251 -0.65 12.96 14.87
N PHE A 252 0.23 13.71 15.53
CA PHE A 252 0.22 15.15 15.56
C PHE A 252 1.59 15.68 15.16
N LEU A 253 1.57 16.74 14.35
CA LEU A 253 2.76 17.45 13.89
C LEU A 253 2.90 18.77 14.65
N SER A 254 4.01 18.95 15.36
CA SER A 254 4.28 20.16 16.12
C SER A 254 4.69 21.34 15.20
N PRO A 255 4.57 22.60 15.67
CA PRO A 255 5.09 23.77 14.98
C PRO A 255 6.60 23.73 14.67
N GLU A 256 7.37 22.92 15.41
CA GLU A 256 8.81 22.71 15.26
C GLU A 256 9.16 21.49 14.39
N GLY A 257 8.17 20.88 13.72
CA GLY A 257 8.37 19.71 12.87
C GLY A 257 8.67 18.43 13.63
N LYS A 258 8.11 18.28 14.84
CA LYS A 258 8.16 17.03 15.60
C LYS A 258 6.89 16.24 15.42
N HIS A 259 7.01 14.92 15.44
CA HIS A 259 5.87 14.03 15.33
C HIS A 259 5.60 13.40 16.70
N LEU A 260 4.35 13.38 17.13
CA LEU A 260 3.89 12.64 18.31
C LEU A 260 2.81 11.66 17.86
N VAL A 261 3.09 10.37 18.00
CA VAL A 261 2.20 9.28 17.60
C VAL A 261 1.65 8.60 18.85
N PHE A 262 0.34 8.40 18.88
CA PHE A 262 -0.40 7.65 19.89
C PHE A 262 -0.98 6.38 19.25
N LEU A 263 -0.85 5.26 19.96
CA LEU A 263 -1.40 3.97 19.57
C LEU A 263 -2.23 3.41 20.73
N ALA A 264 -3.51 3.12 20.47
CA ALA A 264 -4.38 2.45 21.42
C ALA A 264 -4.18 0.93 21.31
N VAL A 265 -3.46 0.36 22.28
CA VAL A 265 -3.13 -1.07 22.27
C VAL A 265 -4.31 -1.86 22.82
N SER A 266 -4.74 -2.89 22.08
CA SER A 266 -5.79 -3.84 22.48
C SER A 266 -5.27 -5.28 22.36
N GLY A 267 -6.04 -6.27 22.80
CA GLY A 267 -5.70 -7.70 22.61
C GLY A 267 -4.55 -8.21 23.48
N VAL A 268 -4.07 -7.41 24.42
CA VAL A 268 -3.14 -7.81 25.50
C VAL A 268 -3.92 -8.42 26.68
N ASN A 269 -5.11 -7.87 26.93
CA ASN A 269 -6.03 -8.21 28.00
C ASN A 269 -7.48 -8.05 27.48
N ASN A 270 -8.47 -8.05 28.35
CA ASN A 270 -9.89 -7.92 27.99
C ASN A 270 -10.34 -6.47 27.77
N VAL A 271 -9.41 -5.51 27.68
CA VAL A 271 -9.70 -4.10 27.43
C VAL A 271 -9.48 -3.77 25.95
N LEU A 272 -10.54 -3.33 25.29
CA LEU A 272 -10.46 -2.67 23.98
C LEU A 272 -10.35 -1.16 24.20
N SER A 273 -9.32 -0.54 23.62
CA SER A 273 -9.10 0.92 23.70
C SER A 273 -9.11 1.54 22.31
N VAL A 274 -9.74 2.71 22.19
CA VAL A 274 -9.77 3.56 20.99
C VAL A 274 -9.70 5.04 21.36
N PHE A 275 -9.36 5.90 20.40
CA PHE A 275 -9.35 7.34 20.55
C PHE A 275 -10.67 7.98 20.10
N ARG A 276 -11.08 9.02 20.81
CA ARG A 276 -12.16 9.95 20.46
C ARG A 276 -11.69 11.38 20.74
N ASN A 277 -12.48 12.36 20.34
CA ASN A 277 -12.39 13.70 20.93
C ASN A 277 -13.44 13.88 22.03
N ASP A 278 -13.13 14.68 23.05
CA ASP A 278 -14.13 15.13 24.02
C ASP A 278 -14.95 16.33 23.50
N GLU A 279 -15.86 16.86 24.31
CA GLU A 279 -16.70 18.02 23.97
C GLU A 279 -15.90 19.30 23.68
N SER A 280 -14.66 19.38 24.19
CA SER A 280 -13.74 20.49 23.96
C SER A 280 -12.76 20.26 22.81
N GLY A 281 -12.87 19.13 22.10
CA GLY A 281 -11.99 18.79 20.98
C GLY A 281 -10.63 18.22 21.39
N GLN A 282 -10.45 17.82 22.65
CA GLN A 282 -9.19 17.23 23.13
C GLN A 282 -9.13 15.72 22.85
N LEU A 283 -7.92 15.18 22.70
CA LEU A 283 -7.73 13.74 22.54
C LEU A 283 -8.17 13.01 23.82
N SER A 284 -9.01 12.00 23.67
CA SER A 284 -9.53 11.19 24.77
C SER A 284 -9.52 9.70 24.40
N VAL A 285 -9.39 8.83 25.41
CA VAL A 285 -9.43 7.38 25.22
C VAL A 285 -10.79 6.86 25.66
N HIS A 286 -11.46 6.16 24.77
CA HIS A 286 -12.63 5.34 25.09
C HIS A 286 -12.17 3.89 25.28
N ALA A 287 -12.40 3.34 26.47
CA ALA A 287 -12.01 1.98 26.81
C ALA A 287 -13.24 1.14 27.20
N ARG A 288 -13.29 -0.11 26.74
CA ARG A 288 -14.29 -1.12 27.09
C ARG A 288 -13.58 -2.31 27.74
N ASN A 289 -13.89 -2.60 29.01
CA ASN A 289 -13.42 -3.79 29.71
C ASN A 289 -14.49 -4.88 29.71
N ASP A 290 -14.14 -6.05 29.16
CA ASP A 290 -14.97 -7.25 29.11
C ASP A 290 -14.54 -8.31 30.16
N GLY A 291 -13.46 -8.04 30.90
CA GLY A 291 -12.91 -8.88 31.96
C GLY A 291 -13.68 -8.74 33.28
N THR A 292 -13.71 -9.79 34.10
CA THR A 292 -14.38 -9.76 35.42
C THR A 292 -13.60 -9.00 36.49
N ASN A 293 -12.34 -8.69 36.22
CA ASN A 293 -11.47 -7.95 37.13
C ASN A 293 -11.13 -6.57 36.55
N PRO A 294 -10.75 -5.59 37.39
CA PRO A 294 -10.15 -4.36 36.90
C PRO A 294 -8.89 -4.64 36.06
N GLU A 295 -8.85 -4.11 34.84
CA GLU A 295 -7.75 -4.29 33.90
C GLU A 295 -7.35 -2.93 33.30
N SER A 296 -6.12 -2.82 32.76
CA SER A 296 -5.63 -1.53 32.26
C SER A 296 -5.97 -1.30 30.78
N ALA A 297 -6.49 -0.12 30.47
CA ALA A 297 -6.34 0.49 29.15
C ALA A 297 -4.86 0.85 28.94
N ILE A 298 -4.30 0.55 27.76
CA ILE A 298 -2.88 0.74 27.45
C ILE A 298 -2.73 1.62 26.21
N ILE A 299 -2.11 2.79 26.39
CA ILE A 299 -1.74 3.68 25.29
C ILE A 299 -0.23 3.76 25.20
N LEU A 300 0.29 3.67 23.99
CA LEU A 300 1.70 3.96 23.70
C LEU A 300 1.79 5.30 22.99
N ALA A 301 2.75 6.11 23.41
CA ALA A 301 3.03 7.40 22.78
C ALA A 301 4.51 7.49 22.43
N ALA A 302 4.86 7.98 21.25
CA ALA A 302 6.25 8.21 20.89
C ALA A 302 6.45 9.51 20.10
N THR A 303 7.59 10.16 20.34
CA THR A 303 8.03 11.31 19.54
C THR A 303 9.19 10.96 18.63
N GLY A 304 9.25 11.58 17.45
CA GLY A 304 10.30 11.38 16.46
C GLY A 304 10.50 12.57 15.52
N ASP A 305 11.65 12.61 14.86
CA ASP A 305 11.99 13.60 13.82
C ASP A 305 11.29 13.37 12.48
N ASN A 306 10.67 12.19 12.33
CA ASN A 306 9.79 11.82 11.23
C ASN A 306 8.67 10.92 11.78
N PHE A 307 7.57 10.84 11.05
CA PHE A 307 6.40 10.02 11.43
C PHE A 307 6.75 8.54 11.51
N GLU A 308 7.50 8.00 10.54
CA GLU A 308 7.80 6.58 10.40
C GLU A 308 8.54 6.03 11.62
N SER A 309 9.53 6.76 12.13
CA SER A 309 10.28 6.39 13.33
C SER A 309 9.40 6.39 14.57
N ALA A 310 8.58 7.43 14.78
CA ALA A 310 7.67 7.51 15.92
C ALA A 310 6.60 6.39 15.88
N ASN A 311 6.03 6.15 14.71
CA ASN A 311 5.06 5.07 14.48
C ASN A 311 5.70 3.68 14.68
N ALA A 312 6.90 3.45 14.16
CA ALA A 312 7.63 2.21 14.39
C ALA A 312 7.91 1.98 15.89
N ALA A 313 8.25 3.03 16.64
CA ALA A 313 8.53 2.94 18.08
C ALA A 313 7.30 2.42 18.87
N VAL A 314 6.12 3.00 18.65
CA VAL A 314 4.89 2.53 19.32
C VAL A 314 4.51 1.12 18.87
N MET A 315 4.65 0.79 17.58
CA MET A 315 4.31 -0.52 17.05
C MET A 315 5.26 -1.63 17.54
N TYR A 316 6.56 -1.35 17.66
CA TYR A 316 7.52 -2.31 18.21
C TYR A 316 7.27 -2.56 19.70
N GLN A 317 6.90 -1.52 20.44
CA GLN A 317 6.55 -1.69 21.84
C GLN A 317 5.21 -2.41 22.05
N ALA A 318 4.21 -2.17 21.19
CA ALA A 318 2.97 -2.93 21.21
C ALA A 318 3.24 -4.43 21.01
N ARG A 319 4.13 -4.77 20.07
CA ARG A 319 4.57 -6.15 19.84
C ARG A 319 5.21 -6.77 21.08
N ASN A 320 6.03 -6.01 21.82
CA ASN A 320 6.62 -6.49 23.07
C ASN A 320 5.55 -6.85 24.11
N TYR A 321 4.51 -6.02 24.27
CA TYR A 321 3.40 -6.32 25.19
C TYR A 321 2.63 -7.57 24.78
N ILE A 322 2.28 -7.70 23.51
CA ILE A 322 1.58 -8.89 23.00
C ILE A 322 2.40 -10.16 23.21
N LEU A 323 3.73 -10.12 22.98
CA LEU A 323 4.61 -11.27 23.16
C LEU A 323 4.88 -11.63 24.62
N GLN A 324 4.90 -10.66 25.53
CA GLN A 324 5.14 -10.92 26.96
C GLN A 324 3.96 -11.64 27.62
N GLU A 325 2.74 -11.27 27.25
CA GLU A 325 1.53 -11.92 27.78
C GLU A 325 1.26 -13.28 27.11
N LYS A 326 1.60 -13.44 25.82
CA LYS A 326 1.40 -14.70 25.10
C LYS A 326 2.59 -15.65 25.20
N LYS A 327 2.43 -16.71 25.99
CA LYS A 327 3.15 -17.98 25.73
C LYS A 327 2.46 -18.69 24.56
N ALA A 328 3.20 -19.03 23.51
CA ALA A 328 2.67 -19.85 22.42
C ALA A 328 2.08 -21.15 23.00
N SER A 329 0.90 -21.55 22.53
CA SER A 329 0.32 -22.85 22.94
C SER A 329 1.24 -23.97 22.47
N ASN A 330 1.31 -25.06 23.24
CA ASN A 330 2.12 -26.23 22.87
C ASN A 330 1.74 -26.78 21.49
N GLU A 331 0.46 -26.66 21.11
CA GLU A 331 -0.06 -27.09 19.82
C GLU A 331 0.43 -26.19 18.68
N LEU A 332 0.37 -24.86 18.83
CA LEU A 332 0.92 -23.94 17.83
C LEU A 332 2.42 -24.19 17.61
N LEU A 333 3.18 -24.41 18.69
CA LEU A 333 4.61 -24.75 18.60
C LEU A 333 4.85 -26.08 17.88
N ALA A 334 3.98 -27.07 18.08
CA ALA A 334 4.08 -28.35 17.39
C ALA A 334 3.83 -28.22 15.87
N GLU A 335 2.81 -27.45 15.47
CA GLU A 335 2.51 -27.21 14.06
C GLU A 335 3.62 -26.44 13.34
N MET A 336 4.20 -25.43 14.01
CA MET A 336 5.37 -24.72 13.47
C MET A 336 6.54 -25.66 13.19
N LYS A 337 6.84 -26.54 14.15
CA LYS A 337 7.92 -27.54 14.00
C LYS A 337 7.62 -28.52 12.87
N ALA A 338 6.35 -28.91 12.69
CA ALA A 338 5.94 -29.79 11.59
C ALA A 338 6.15 -29.12 10.22
N ILE A 339 5.84 -27.83 10.09
CA ILE A 339 6.07 -27.08 8.85
C ILE A 339 7.57 -26.98 8.54
N GLU A 340 8.40 -26.62 9.51
CA GLU A 340 9.86 -26.55 9.33
C GLU A 340 10.44 -27.89 8.85
N GLN A 341 9.91 -29.01 9.34
CA GLN A 341 10.32 -30.36 8.94
C GLN A 341 9.76 -30.79 7.58
N GLY A 342 8.63 -30.23 7.18
CA GLY A 342 7.96 -30.49 5.90
C GLY A 342 8.46 -29.62 4.73
N VAL A 343 9.36 -28.66 4.98
CA VAL A 343 9.95 -27.81 3.94
C VAL A 343 10.78 -28.68 2.99
N LYS A 344 10.21 -28.95 1.80
CA LYS A 344 11.00 -29.41 0.67
C LYS A 344 11.80 -28.23 0.11
N PRO A 345 13.07 -28.43 -0.31
CA PRO A 345 13.84 -27.41 -1.01
C PRO A 345 13.29 -27.25 -2.44
N GLU A 346 12.08 -26.74 -2.55
CA GLU A 346 11.50 -26.20 -3.77
C GLU A 346 11.52 -24.68 -3.64
N TRP A 347 11.74 -23.99 -4.77
CA TRP A 347 11.91 -22.53 -4.79
C TRP A 347 10.74 -21.78 -4.12
N MET A 348 11.07 -20.66 -3.45
CA MET A 348 10.16 -19.79 -2.67
C MET A 348 9.18 -18.98 -3.55
N GLU A 349 8.41 -19.64 -4.42
CA GLU A 349 7.18 -19.03 -4.96
C GLU A 349 6.12 -19.12 -3.87
N ASN A 350 5.70 -18.00 -3.32
CA ASN A 350 4.54 -18.00 -2.47
C ASN A 350 3.30 -18.03 -3.36
N TRP A 351 2.20 -18.55 -2.82
CA TRP A 351 0.91 -18.62 -3.53
C TRP A 351 0.36 -17.24 -3.96
N TYR A 352 0.91 -16.16 -3.41
CA TYR A 352 0.59 -14.76 -3.69
C TYR A 352 1.57 -14.08 -4.68
N ASP A 353 2.58 -14.78 -5.21
CA ASP A 353 3.53 -14.22 -6.18
C ASP A 353 3.10 -14.41 -7.65
N GLY A 354 2.00 -15.12 -7.89
CA GLY A 354 1.39 -15.26 -9.21
C GLY A 354 0.12 -14.43 -9.38
N LEU A 355 -0.33 -14.27 -10.63
CA LEU A 355 -1.58 -13.57 -10.93
C LEU A 355 -2.77 -14.42 -10.47
N GLY A 356 -3.67 -13.84 -9.68
CA GLY A 356 -4.89 -14.52 -9.24
C GLY A 356 -6.16 -14.02 -9.91
N TYR A 357 -7.20 -14.85 -9.90
CA TYR A 357 -8.55 -14.52 -10.34
C TYR A 357 -9.54 -14.71 -9.18
N CYS A 358 -10.41 -13.72 -8.94
CA CYS A 358 -11.46 -13.78 -7.94
C CYS A 358 -12.84 -13.72 -8.61
N THR A 359 -13.75 -14.63 -8.26
CA THR A 359 -15.06 -14.75 -8.90
C THR A 359 -16.08 -13.68 -8.50
N TRP A 360 -15.83 -12.91 -7.42
CA TRP A 360 -16.84 -12.05 -6.78
C TRP A 360 -17.52 -11.06 -7.73
N ASN A 361 -16.78 -10.07 -8.26
CA ASN A 361 -17.37 -9.07 -9.15
C ASN A 361 -17.65 -9.64 -10.56
N ALA A 362 -16.87 -10.63 -10.99
CA ALA A 362 -17.00 -11.22 -12.31
C ALA A 362 -18.29 -12.04 -12.49
N LEU A 363 -18.63 -12.90 -11.52
CA LEU A 363 -19.69 -13.91 -11.64
C LEU A 363 -20.93 -13.61 -10.79
N GLY A 364 -20.77 -12.69 -9.83
CA GLY A 364 -21.80 -12.23 -8.92
C GLY A 364 -22.28 -13.29 -7.94
N GLN A 365 -23.33 -12.94 -7.20
CA GLN A 365 -23.81 -13.74 -6.06
C GLN A 365 -24.42 -15.10 -6.44
N ARG A 366 -24.83 -15.34 -7.69
CA ARG A 366 -25.41 -16.64 -8.10
C ARG A 366 -24.32 -17.51 -8.73
N LEU A 367 -23.39 -17.97 -7.91
CA LEU A 367 -22.26 -18.77 -8.36
C LEU A 367 -22.70 -20.21 -8.68
N THR A 368 -22.17 -20.76 -9.77
CA THR A 368 -22.36 -22.17 -10.17
C THR A 368 -21.04 -22.71 -10.71
N ASP A 369 -20.88 -24.03 -10.71
CA ASP A 369 -19.71 -24.67 -11.31
C ASP A 369 -19.56 -24.30 -12.80
N GLU A 370 -20.64 -24.27 -13.56
CA GLU A 370 -20.67 -23.85 -14.97
C GLU A 370 -20.09 -22.45 -15.19
N LYS A 371 -20.47 -21.47 -14.35
CA LYS A 371 -19.93 -20.10 -14.43
C LYS A 371 -18.44 -20.06 -14.10
N VAL A 372 -18.00 -20.84 -13.11
CA VAL A 372 -16.59 -20.94 -12.76
C VAL A 372 -15.80 -21.54 -13.93
N PHE A 373 -16.32 -22.61 -14.56
CA PHE A 373 -15.70 -23.24 -15.72
C PHE A 373 -15.59 -22.29 -16.90
N ASP A 374 -16.67 -21.58 -17.26
CA ASP A 374 -16.65 -20.59 -18.34
C ASP A 374 -15.62 -19.49 -18.07
N ALA A 375 -15.53 -18.97 -16.85
CA ALA A 375 -14.54 -17.96 -16.49
C ALA A 375 -13.10 -18.43 -16.70
N VAL A 376 -12.73 -19.60 -16.19
CA VAL A 376 -11.37 -20.13 -16.33
C VAL A 376 -11.06 -20.57 -17.77
N ASP A 377 -12.06 -21.04 -18.51
CA ASP A 377 -11.94 -21.34 -19.94
C ASP A 377 -11.65 -20.07 -20.73
N LYS A 378 -12.39 -18.97 -20.48
CA LYS A 378 -12.19 -17.68 -21.16
C LYS A 378 -10.83 -17.06 -20.85
N LEU A 379 -10.32 -17.22 -19.63
CA LEU A 379 -8.95 -16.82 -19.29
C LEU A 379 -7.93 -17.60 -20.14
N ALA A 380 -8.07 -18.93 -20.21
CA ALA A 380 -7.18 -19.78 -20.98
C ALA A 380 -7.25 -19.52 -22.50
N GLU A 381 -8.45 -19.32 -23.05
CA GLU A 381 -8.68 -18.94 -24.46
C GLU A 381 -7.96 -17.64 -24.83
N ASN A 382 -7.85 -16.70 -23.88
CA ASN A 382 -7.14 -15.43 -24.05
C ASN A 382 -5.67 -15.49 -23.62
N ASN A 383 -5.12 -16.68 -23.36
CA ASN A 383 -3.76 -16.91 -22.88
C ASN A 383 -3.42 -16.17 -21.57
N ILE A 384 -4.42 -15.95 -20.72
CA ILE A 384 -4.24 -15.42 -19.36
C ILE A 384 -4.11 -16.61 -18.42
N LYS A 385 -2.87 -16.92 -18.03
CA LYS A 385 -2.58 -18.06 -17.14
C LYS A 385 -2.52 -17.57 -15.70
N VAL A 386 -3.64 -17.67 -14.98
CA VAL A 386 -3.67 -17.37 -13.54
C VAL A 386 -3.13 -18.55 -12.73
N THR A 387 -2.37 -18.28 -11.69
CA THR A 387 -1.82 -19.32 -10.80
C THR A 387 -2.75 -19.64 -9.65
N SER A 388 -3.59 -18.66 -9.27
CA SER A 388 -4.44 -18.71 -8.09
C SER A 388 -5.89 -18.39 -8.46
N LEU A 389 -6.84 -19.18 -7.98
CA LEU A 389 -8.28 -18.98 -8.15
C LEU A 389 -8.94 -18.87 -6.78
N ILE A 390 -9.72 -17.81 -6.57
CA ILE A 390 -10.56 -17.64 -5.39
C ILE A 390 -12.01 -17.85 -5.85
N ILE A 391 -12.60 -18.97 -5.42
CA ILE A 391 -14.04 -19.24 -5.52
C ILE A 391 -14.70 -18.50 -4.36
N ASP A 392 -15.20 -17.31 -4.66
CA ASP A 392 -15.75 -16.39 -3.65
C ASP A 392 -17.16 -16.81 -3.19
N ASP A 393 -17.82 -15.94 -2.44
CA ASP A 393 -19.07 -16.18 -1.71
C ASP A 393 -20.17 -16.92 -2.51
N ASN A 394 -20.99 -17.67 -1.77
CA ASN A 394 -22.18 -18.43 -2.20
C ASN A 394 -21.91 -19.72 -2.98
N TRP A 395 -20.84 -20.45 -2.63
CA TRP A 395 -20.64 -21.84 -3.10
C TRP A 395 -21.22 -22.87 -2.11
N GLN A 396 -21.33 -22.51 -0.83
CA GLN A 396 -21.75 -23.39 0.27
C GLN A 396 -23.24 -23.75 0.24
N THR A 397 -23.60 -24.89 0.86
CA THR A 397 -24.99 -25.20 1.20
C THR A 397 -25.48 -24.35 2.38
N ILE A 398 -26.45 -23.46 2.15
CA ILE A 398 -26.96 -22.49 3.14
C ILE A 398 -28.48 -22.58 3.31
N ASP A 399 -29.01 -22.10 4.44
CA ASP A 399 -30.45 -21.96 4.63
C ASP A 399 -30.91 -20.65 4.00
N TYR A 400 -31.77 -20.73 2.98
CA TYR A 400 -32.27 -19.54 2.28
C TYR A 400 -33.36 -18.81 3.11
N LYS A 401 -33.13 -18.68 4.42
CA LYS A 401 -34.03 -18.04 5.38
C LYS A 401 -33.83 -16.52 5.38
N GLY A 402 -34.88 -15.80 5.78
CA GLY A 402 -34.87 -14.34 5.87
C GLY A 402 -34.88 -13.62 4.51
N HIS A 403 -34.54 -12.33 4.53
CA HIS A 403 -34.60 -11.45 3.36
C HIS A 403 -33.19 -11.12 2.84
N GLY A 404 -32.68 -11.94 1.92
CA GLY A 404 -31.42 -11.71 1.21
C GLY A 404 -30.21 -12.41 1.83
N GLN A 405 -29.11 -12.46 1.08
CA GLN A 405 -27.95 -13.34 1.31
C GLN A 405 -27.40 -13.28 2.73
N PHE A 406 -27.45 -12.11 3.36
CA PHE A 406 -26.80 -11.94 4.62
C PHE A 406 -27.54 -12.65 5.77
N GLN A 407 -28.83 -12.96 5.61
CA GLN A 407 -29.64 -13.65 6.63
C GLN A 407 -29.49 -15.19 6.59
N HIS A 408 -28.66 -15.71 5.69
CA HIS A 408 -28.54 -17.14 5.47
C HIS A 408 -27.55 -17.74 6.47
N GLY A 409 -27.92 -18.87 7.06
CA GLY A 409 -27.07 -19.66 7.95
C GLY A 409 -26.42 -20.82 7.20
N TRP A 410 -25.24 -21.24 7.65
CA TRP A 410 -24.53 -22.35 7.04
C TRP A 410 -25.11 -23.70 7.47
N VAL A 411 -25.44 -24.58 6.52
CA VAL A 411 -26.13 -25.86 6.79
C VAL A 411 -25.16 -27.03 6.90
N GLU A 412 -24.25 -27.17 5.94
CA GLU A 412 -23.26 -28.25 5.87
C GLU A 412 -22.03 -27.85 5.04
N PHE A 413 -20.91 -28.58 5.20
CA PHE A 413 -19.64 -28.24 4.53
C PHE A 413 -19.67 -28.36 3.00
N GLU A 414 -20.54 -29.22 2.45
CA GLU A 414 -20.60 -29.46 1.00
C GLU A 414 -21.17 -28.26 0.22
N ALA A 415 -20.76 -28.13 -1.04
CA ALA A 415 -21.26 -27.12 -1.95
C ALA A 415 -22.76 -27.28 -2.24
N GLU A 416 -23.45 -26.18 -2.53
CA GLU A 416 -24.90 -26.16 -2.82
C GLU A 416 -25.23 -27.12 -3.97
N PRO A 417 -25.99 -28.22 -3.73
CA PRO A 417 -26.20 -29.28 -4.72
C PRO A 417 -26.85 -28.81 -6.02
N LYS A 418 -27.64 -27.73 -6.02
CA LYS A 418 -28.21 -27.19 -7.26
C LYS A 418 -27.21 -26.40 -8.10
N ALA A 419 -26.24 -25.76 -7.46
CA ALA A 419 -25.21 -24.94 -8.10
C ALA A 419 -23.94 -25.73 -8.43
N PHE A 420 -23.68 -26.80 -7.67
CA PHE A 420 -22.54 -27.70 -7.79
C PHE A 420 -23.04 -29.16 -7.73
N PRO A 421 -23.72 -29.67 -8.78
CA PRO A 421 -24.44 -30.95 -8.77
C PRO A 421 -23.56 -32.18 -8.52
N ARG A 422 -22.24 -32.06 -8.67
CA ARG A 422 -21.26 -33.13 -8.38
C ARG A 422 -20.39 -32.83 -7.15
N GLY A 423 -20.72 -31.80 -6.38
CA GLY A 423 -19.99 -31.35 -5.19
C GLY A 423 -18.70 -30.58 -5.51
N LEU A 424 -18.09 -30.06 -4.45
CA LEU A 424 -16.89 -29.23 -4.55
C LEU A 424 -15.69 -30.01 -5.12
N LYS A 425 -15.49 -31.26 -4.65
CA LYS A 425 -14.37 -32.11 -5.08
C LYS A 425 -14.34 -32.35 -6.59
N ALA A 426 -15.50 -32.64 -7.19
CA ALA A 426 -15.60 -32.85 -8.63
C ALA A 426 -15.31 -31.56 -9.42
N THR A 427 -15.78 -30.42 -8.90
CA THR A 427 -15.55 -29.09 -9.48
C THR A 427 -14.06 -28.75 -9.51
N VAL A 428 -13.37 -28.87 -8.37
CA VAL A 428 -11.93 -28.64 -8.24
C VAL A 428 -11.12 -29.59 -9.12
N SER A 429 -11.49 -30.88 -9.14
CA SER A 429 -10.82 -31.89 -9.98
C SER A 429 -10.94 -31.56 -11.46
N HIS A 430 -12.10 -31.08 -11.90
CA HIS A 430 -12.32 -30.66 -13.29
C HIS A 430 -11.44 -29.46 -13.67
N ILE A 431 -11.39 -28.43 -12.82
CA ILE A 431 -10.56 -27.24 -13.04
C ILE A 431 -9.09 -27.64 -13.19
N ARG A 432 -8.55 -28.45 -12.27
CA ARG A 432 -7.15 -28.86 -12.32
C ARG A 432 -6.80 -29.73 -13.53
N GLN A 433 -7.72 -30.61 -13.93
CA GLN A 433 -7.51 -31.48 -15.10
C GLN A 433 -7.43 -30.66 -16.40
N LYS A 434 -8.29 -29.65 -16.54
CA LYS A 434 -8.38 -28.82 -17.75
C LYS A 434 -7.36 -27.68 -17.76
N HIS A 435 -7.09 -27.11 -16.59
CA HIS A 435 -6.26 -25.91 -16.41
C HIS A 435 -5.13 -26.16 -15.40
N PRO A 436 -4.10 -26.96 -15.76
CA PRO A 436 -3.03 -27.37 -14.83
C PRO A 436 -2.14 -26.22 -14.34
N HIS A 437 -2.26 -25.02 -14.93
CA HIS A 437 -1.55 -23.82 -14.50
C HIS A 437 -2.19 -23.15 -13.28
N ILE A 438 -3.46 -23.46 -12.96
CA ILE A 438 -4.14 -23.04 -11.72
C ILE A 438 -3.65 -23.96 -10.60
N GLN A 439 -2.63 -23.49 -9.88
CA GLN A 439 -1.93 -24.26 -8.85
C GLN A 439 -2.65 -24.16 -7.51
N HIS A 440 -3.20 -22.99 -7.20
CA HIS A 440 -3.82 -22.70 -5.92
C HIS A 440 -5.31 -22.40 -6.11
N ILE A 441 -6.17 -23.18 -5.46
CA ILE A 441 -7.61 -22.93 -5.44
C ILE A 441 -8.02 -22.68 -3.99
N ALA A 442 -8.54 -21.49 -3.71
CA ALA A 442 -9.06 -21.10 -2.41
C ALA A 442 -10.58 -20.90 -2.46
N VAL A 443 -11.25 -21.11 -1.33
CA VAL A 443 -12.70 -20.83 -1.18
C VAL A 443 -12.97 -19.79 -0.10
N TRP A 444 -14.03 -19.02 -0.29
CA TRP A 444 -14.50 -18.05 0.69
C TRP A 444 -15.35 -18.70 1.81
N HIS A 445 -15.25 -18.22 3.05
CA HIS A 445 -16.22 -18.46 4.12
C HIS A 445 -16.19 -17.33 5.16
N ALA A 446 -17.23 -17.18 5.99
CA ALA A 446 -17.18 -16.28 7.14
C ALA A 446 -16.58 -16.97 8.37
N LEU A 447 -15.98 -16.21 9.30
CA LEU A 447 -15.38 -16.76 10.54
C LEU A 447 -16.39 -17.53 11.41
N LEU A 448 -17.63 -17.08 11.44
CA LEU A 448 -18.69 -17.64 12.29
C LEU A 448 -19.61 -18.61 11.52
N GLY A 449 -19.25 -18.94 10.27
CA GLY A 449 -19.98 -19.83 9.38
C GLY A 449 -20.30 -19.17 8.05
N TYR A 450 -21.57 -18.86 7.81
CA TYR A 450 -22.00 -17.95 6.74
C TYR A 450 -22.37 -16.58 7.33
N TRP A 451 -22.94 -15.66 6.54
CA TRP A 451 -23.23 -14.30 7.00
C TRP A 451 -24.10 -14.24 8.29
N ALA A 452 -25.08 -15.13 8.46
CA ALA A 452 -25.89 -15.25 9.69
C ALA A 452 -25.44 -16.37 10.64
N GLY A 453 -24.23 -16.89 10.45
CA GLY A 453 -23.64 -17.92 11.30
C GLY A 453 -24.01 -19.32 10.85
N ILE A 454 -24.40 -20.17 11.79
CA ILE A 454 -24.77 -21.56 11.57
C ILE A 454 -26.30 -21.66 11.51
N SER A 455 -26.81 -22.43 10.53
CA SER A 455 -28.23 -22.77 10.48
C SER A 455 -28.61 -23.60 11.72
N PRO A 456 -29.57 -23.15 12.56
CA PRO A 456 -29.92 -23.84 13.80
C PRO A 456 -30.48 -25.26 13.59
N ASP A 457 -31.06 -25.51 12.41
CA ASP A 457 -31.63 -26.81 12.04
C ASP A 457 -30.69 -27.62 11.12
N GLY A 458 -29.54 -27.04 10.76
CA GLY A 458 -28.59 -27.61 9.81
C GLY A 458 -27.76 -28.75 10.38
N LYS A 459 -27.08 -29.50 9.51
CA LYS A 459 -26.24 -30.64 9.92
C LYS A 459 -25.09 -30.20 10.83
N ILE A 460 -24.53 -29.02 10.62
CA ILE A 460 -23.47 -28.47 11.48
C ILE A 460 -23.98 -28.31 12.92
N ALA A 461 -25.14 -27.68 13.12
CA ALA A 461 -25.71 -27.50 14.46
C ALA A 461 -26.10 -28.82 15.16
N GLN A 462 -26.32 -29.89 14.40
CA GLN A 462 -26.57 -31.23 14.95
C GLN A 462 -25.27 -31.98 15.34
N GLN A 463 -24.13 -31.64 14.72
CA GLN A 463 -22.85 -32.34 14.92
C GLN A 463 -21.90 -31.67 15.91
N TYR A 464 -22.08 -30.37 16.12
CA TYR A 464 -21.25 -29.55 17.01
C TYR A 464 -22.16 -28.83 18.00
N LYS A 465 -21.68 -28.68 19.23
CA LYS A 465 -22.33 -27.84 20.23
C LYS A 465 -22.37 -26.40 19.72
N THR A 466 -23.56 -25.83 19.67
CA THR A 466 -23.77 -24.42 19.32
C THR A 466 -24.32 -23.64 20.51
N ILE A 467 -24.09 -22.33 20.48
CA ILE A 467 -24.69 -21.36 21.39
C ILE A 467 -25.27 -20.21 20.59
N ASP A 468 -26.14 -19.45 21.23
CA ASP A 468 -26.73 -18.27 20.65
C ASP A 468 -26.09 -17.01 21.20
N VAL A 469 -25.70 -16.11 20.32
CA VAL A 469 -25.15 -14.79 20.63
C VAL A 469 -26.03 -13.69 20.05
N VAL A 470 -25.98 -12.50 20.63
CA VAL A 470 -26.72 -11.32 20.15
C VAL A 470 -25.74 -10.27 19.69
N ARG A 471 -26.03 -9.62 18.57
CA ARG A 471 -25.21 -8.54 17.98
C ARG A 471 -25.87 -7.17 18.15
N GLU A 472 -25.04 -6.14 18.34
CA GLU A 472 -25.45 -4.76 18.67
C GLU A 472 -25.95 -3.95 17.47
N ASP A 473 -25.38 -4.18 16.27
CA ASP A 473 -25.69 -3.36 15.10
C ASP A 473 -27.18 -3.48 14.68
N ALA A 474 -27.76 -2.45 14.06
CA ALA A 474 -29.09 -2.50 13.41
C ALA A 474 -28.95 -2.75 11.89
N GLU A 475 -30.03 -3.19 11.22
CA GLU A 475 -30.08 -3.64 9.81
C GLU A 475 -29.40 -2.68 8.80
N ARG A 476 -28.07 -2.74 8.69
CA ARG A 476 -27.31 -2.07 7.64
C ARG A 476 -27.16 -3.04 6.48
N ARG A 477 -27.59 -2.65 5.27
CA ARG A 477 -27.58 -3.49 4.04
C ARG A 477 -28.34 -4.84 4.14
N ASN A 478 -29.34 -4.99 5.03
CA ASN A 478 -29.93 -6.29 5.38
C ASN A 478 -28.90 -7.32 5.90
N LEU A 479 -27.67 -6.90 6.26
CA LEU A 479 -26.75 -7.75 7.01
C LEU A 479 -27.45 -8.17 8.31
N PRO A 480 -27.20 -9.37 8.88
CA PRO A 480 -27.70 -9.80 10.18
C PRO A 480 -26.89 -9.09 11.27
N LEU A 481 -26.90 -7.77 11.14
CA LEU A 481 -26.44 -6.76 12.04
C LEU A 481 -27.68 -6.48 12.86
N GLY A 482 -27.82 -7.25 13.93
CA GLY A 482 -28.92 -7.15 14.86
C GLY A 482 -29.62 -8.47 15.07
N GLY A 483 -29.75 -8.84 16.33
CA GLY A 483 -30.51 -10.02 16.73
C GLY A 483 -29.64 -11.25 16.96
N LYS A 484 -30.36 -12.37 17.07
CA LYS A 484 -29.85 -13.66 17.54
C LYS A 484 -29.13 -14.38 16.41
N MET A 485 -27.92 -14.87 16.69
CA MET A 485 -27.07 -15.61 15.78
C MET A 485 -26.63 -16.91 16.46
N THR A 486 -26.73 -18.03 15.75
CA THR A 486 -26.22 -19.31 16.26
C THR A 486 -24.78 -19.51 15.78
N VAL A 487 -23.88 -19.78 16.72
CA VAL A 487 -22.44 -19.98 16.47
C VAL A 487 -21.97 -21.26 17.15
N VAL A 488 -20.87 -21.85 16.67
CA VAL A 488 -20.23 -22.99 17.33
C VAL A 488 -19.69 -22.56 18.69
N ALA A 489 -19.95 -23.37 19.72
CA ALA A 489 -19.52 -23.11 21.08
C ALA A 489 -18.01 -23.32 21.24
N LYS A 490 -17.44 -22.69 22.27
CA LYS A 490 -16.01 -22.77 22.59
C LYS A 490 -15.49 -24.21 22.64
N GLU A 491 -16.28 -25.15 23.14
CA GLU A 491 -15.83 -26.53 23.34
C GLU A 491 -15.61 -27.30 22.03
N ASP A 492 -16.28 -26.89 20.96
CA ASP A 492 -16.28 -27.62 19.68
C ASP A 492 -15.66 -26.82 18.52
N VAL A 493 -15.29 -25.55 18.72
CA VAL A 493 -14.78 -24.68 17.63
C VAL A 493 -13.49 -25.20 17.00
N ASP A 494 -12.57 -25.75 17.80
CA ASP A 494 -11.33 -26.36 17.29
C ASP A 494 -11.62 -27.57 16.40
N LYS A 495 -12.52 -28.44 16.87
CA LYS A 495 -12.96 -29.64 16.14
C LYS A 495 -13.66 -29.24 14.84
N PHE A 496 -14.54 -28.25 14.89
CA PHE A 496 -15.27 -27.72 13.73
C PHE A 496 -14.31 -27.24 12.63
N TYR A 497 -13.34 -26.38 12.97
CA TYR A 497 -12.37 -25.88 12.00
C TYR A 497 -11.47 -26.99 11.44
N ASN A 498 -11.03 -27.91 12.30
CA ASN A 498 -10.21 -29.03 11.89
C ASN A 498 -10.95 -29.96 10.91
N ASP A 499 -12.21 -30.28 11.18
CA ASP A 499 -13.03 -31.13 10.32
C ASP A 499 -13.38 -30.42 9.00
N PHE A 500 -13.74 -29.14 9.06
CA PHE A 500 -14.06 -28.34 7.87
C PHE A 500 -12.85 -28.24 6.93
N TYR A 501 -11.68 -27.89 7.45
CA TYR A 501 -10.50 -27.72 6.60
C TYR A 501 -9.96 -29.05 6.09
N LYS A 502 -10.13 -30.14 6.86
CA LYS A 502 -9.87 -31.48 6.35
C LYS A 502 -10.77 -31.82 5.16
N PHE A 503 -12.07 -31.51 5.24
CA PHE A 503 -12.99 -31.68 4.11
C PHE A 503 -12.55 -30.87 2.89
N LEU A 504 -12.12 -29.61 3.07
CA LEU A 504 -11.61 -28.77 1.98
C LEU A 504 -10.35 -29.35 1.33
N VAL A 505 -9.37 -29.81 2.14
CA VAL A 505 -8.17 -30.49 1.63
C VAL A 505 -8.55 -31.77 0.87
N ASP A 506 -9.49 -32.56 1.38
CA ASP A 506 -9.99 -33.78 0.71
C ASP A 506 -10.69 -33.46 -0.64
N CYS A 507 -11.21 -32.24 -0.80
CA CYS A 507 -11.75 -31.71 -2.06
C CYS A 507 -10.68 -31.16 -3.01
N GLY A 508 -9.43 -30.99 -2.54
CA GLY A 508 -8.32 -30.43 -3.31
C GLY A 508 -8.19 -28.90 -3.23
N ILE A 509 -8.78 -28.27 -2.22
CA ILE A 509 -8.61 -26.85 -1.91
C ILE A 509 -7.26 -26.61 -1.22
N ASP A 510 -6.57 -25.55 -1.61
CA ASP A 510 -5.25 -25.17 -1.07
C ASP A 510 -5.31 -24.14 0.05
N GLY A 511 -6.40 -23.40 0.17
CA GLY A 511 -6.49 -22.26 1.06
C GLY A 511 -7.89 -21.67 1.19
N VAL A 512 -8.00 -20.62 1.99
CA VAL A 512 -9.29 -19.97 2.29
C VAL A 512 -9.20 -18.45 2.26
N LYS A 513 -10.29 -17.79 1.90
CA LYS A 513 -10.54 -16.37 2.20
C LYS A 513 -11.58 -16.31 3.32
N THR A 514 -11.19 -15.84 4.50
CA THR A 514 -12.05 -15.81 5.68
C THR A 514 -12.52 -14.40 5.96
N ASP A 515 -13.79 -14.14 5.64
CA ASP A 515 -14.47 -12.86 5.77
C ASP A 515 -15.18 -12.70 7.12
N ALA A 516 -15.74 -11.51 7.31
CA ALA A 516 -16.61 -11.15 8.42
C ALA A 516 -16.02 -11.41 9.81
N GLN A 517 -14.69 -11.40 9.95
CA GLN A 517 -14.04 -11.68 11.23
C GLN A 517 -14.40 -10.64 12.30
N PHE A 518 -14.63 -9.39 11.91
CA PHE A 518 -15.08 -8.32 12.80
C PHE A 518 -16.35 -8.62 13.59
N MET A 519 -17.19 -9.57 13.13
CA MET A 519 -18.49 -9.83 13.75
C MET A 519 -18.37 -10.17 15.24
N THR A 520 -17.24 -10.75 15.65
CA THR A 520 -16.97 -11.10 17.05
C THR A 520 -16.89 -9.87 17.97
N ASP A 521 -16.49 -8.70 17.46
CA ASP A 521 -16.44 -7.45 18.22
C ASP A 521 -17.81 -6.76 18.35
N THR A 522 -18.80 -7.22 17.57
CA THR A 522 -20.16 -6.67 17.53
C THR A 522 -21.15 -7.42 18.43
N TRP A 523 -20.72 -8.48 19.11
CA TRP A 523 -21.56 -9.14 20.12
C TRP A 523 -21.91 -8.15 21.24
N VAL A 524 -23.07 -8.30 21.87
CA VAL A 524 -23.49 -7.48 23.03
C VAL A 524 -22.87 -8.01 24.31
N SER A 525 -22.88 -9.34 24.48
CA SER A 525 -22.41 -10.06 25.67
C SER A 525 -20.90 -9.92 25.89
N ALA A 526 -20.50 -9.42 27.07
CA ALA A 526 -19.10 -9.33 27.48
C ALA A 526 -18.46 -10.71 27.66
N SER A 527 -19.20 -11.68 28.19
CA SER A 527 -18.73 -13.07 28.32
C SER A 527 -18.49 -13.73 26.97
N ALA A 528 -19.39 -13.56 26.00
CA ALA A 528 -19.18 -14.07 24.64
C ALA A 528 -17.90 -13.50 24.01
N ARG A 529 -17.67 -12.18 24.12
CA ARG A 529 -16.42 -11.56 23.60
C ARG A 529 -15.18 -12.10 24.30
N ARG A 530 -15.16 -12.12 25.63
CA ARG A 530 -14.04 -12.62 26.44
C ARG A 530 -13.72 -14.09 26.17
N GLU A 531 -14.73 -14.93 25.93
CA GLU A 531 -14.55 -16.38 25.87
C GLU A 531 -14.37 -16.92 24.45
N LEU A 532 -15.00 -16.31 23.45
CA LEU A 532 -15.06 -16.84 22.08
C LEU A 532 -14.14 -16.13 21.09
N ILE A 533 -13.79 -14.85 21.27
CA ILE A 533 -12.94 -14.12 20.29
C ILE A 533 -11.63 -14.87 20.08
N ASP A 534 -10.90 -15.08 21.17
CA ASP A 534 -9.62 -15.77 21.15
C ASP A 534 -9.76 -17.23 20.70
N ALA A 535 -10.82 -17.92 21.14
CA ALA A 535 -11.07 -19.31 20.76
C ALA A 535 -11.28 -19.47 19.24
N TYR A 536 -12.06 -18.60 18.60
CA TYR A 536 -12.24 -18.61 17.16
C TYR A 536 -10.96 -18.23 16.41
N LEU A 537 -10.24 -17.21 16.87
CA LEU A 537 -9.00 -16.75 16.22
C LEU A 537 -7.88 -17.79 16.31
N ASP A 538 -7.78 -18.50 17.42
CA ASP A 538 -6.81 -19.58 17.62
C ASP A 538 -7.21 -20.83 16.81
N ALA A 539 -8.46 -21.27 16.87
CA ALA A 539 -8.97 -22.41 16.09
C ALA A 539 -8.75 -22.21 14.58
N TRP A 540 -9.09 -21.02 14.08
CA TRP A 540 -8.89 -20.62 12.69
C TRP A 540 -7.41 -20.59 12.31
N THR A 541 -6.55 -20.01 13.16
CA THR A 541 -5.11 -19.94 12.94
C THR A 541 -4.49 -21.33 12.86
N ILE A 542 -4.72 -22.15 13.89
CA ILE A 542 -4.10 -23.47 14.03
C ILE A 542 -4.55 -24.35 12.87
N SER A 543 -5.84 -24.36 12.56
CA SER A 543 -6.37 -25.15 11.43
C SER A 543 -5.83 -24.66 10.09
N SER A 544 -5.74 -23.35 9.87
CA SER A 544 -5.16 -22.78 8.63
C SER A 544 -3.70 -23.18 8.46
N LEU A 545 -2.94 -23.19 9.55
CA LEU A 545 -1.54 -23.61 9.57
C LEU A 545 -1.42 -25.10 9.26
N ARG A 546 -2.20 -25.94 9.94
CA ARG A 546 -2.20 -27.40 9.81
C ARG A 546 -2.58 -27.89 8.41
N HIS A 547 -3.64 -27.33 7.83
CA HIS A 547 -4.25 -27.86 6.60
C HIS A 547 -3.80 -27.14 5.33
N PHE A 548 -3.46 -25.84 5.43
CA PHE A 548 -3.16 -25.00 4.28
C PHE A 548 -1.75 -24.41 4.29
N SER A 549 -0.94 -24.71 5.32
CA SER A 549 0.39 -24.11 5.50
C SER A 549 0.35 -22.59 5.38
N ILE A 550 -0.66 -21.96 6.01
CA ILE A 550 -0.92 -20.50 6.06
C ILE A 550 -1.49 -19.84 4.79
N LYS A 551 -1.89 -20.60 3.76
CA LYS A 551 -2.60 -20.06 2.59
C LYS A 551 -4.02 -19.60 2.96
N ALA A 552 -4.09 -18.50 3.69
CA ALA A 552 -5.32 -17.90 4.19
C ALA A 552 -5.30 -16.38 3.94
N ILE A 553 -6.45 -15.84 3.53
CA ILE A 553 -6.70 -14.39 3.46
C ILE A 553 -7.57 -14.01 4.65
N SER A 554 -7.03 -13.17 5.53
CA SER A 554 -7.78 -12.54 6.60
C SER A 554 -8.53 -11.34 6.03
N CYS A 555 -9.85 -11.32 6.14
CA CYS A 555 -10.67 -10.27 5.56
C CYS A 555 -11.71 -9.76 6.55
N MET A 556 -12.08 -8.49 6.39
CA MET A 556 -12.95 -7.76 7.32
C MET A 556 -12.44 -7.88 8.77
N SER A 557 -11.12 -7.75 8.93
CA SER A 557 -10.39 -8.17 10.14
C SER A 557 -9.50 -7.06 10.72
N GLN A 558 -9.81 -5.79 10.44
CA GLN A 558 -9.05 -4.64 10.96
C GLN A 558 -9.60 -4.12 12.29
N THR A 559 -10.26 -4.98 13.06
CA THR A 559 -10.67 -4.70 14.43
C THR A 559 -9.45 -4.71 15.35
N PRO A 560 -9.31 -3.79 16.34
CA PRO A 560 -8.13 -3.71 17.19
C PRO A 560 -7.73 -5.04 17.83
N GLN A 561 -8.67 -5.76 18.44
CA GLN A 561 -8.40 -7.07 19.05
C GLN A 561 -7.79 -8.05 18.03
N ILE A 562 -8.32 -8.17 16.82
CA ILE A 562 -7.78 -9.08 15.79
C ILE A 562 -6.38 -8.62 15.34
N MET A 563 -6.20 -7.31 15.07
CA MET A 563 -4.92 -6.77 14.60
C MET A 563 -3.78 -7.03 15.59
N PHE A 564 -4.03 -6.82 16.89
CA PHE A 564 -3.01 -7.01 17.92
C PHE A 564 -2.89 -8.48 18.35
N TYR A 565 -3.99 -9.18 18.57
CA TYR A 565 -3.97 -10.55 19.08
C TYR A 565 -3.51 -11.57 18.04
N ASN A 566 -4.06 -11.48 16.83
CA ASN A 566 -3.86 -12.47 15.77
C ASN A 566 -2.78 -11.99 14.80
N GLN A 567 -2.86 -10.75 14.31
CA GLN A 567 -2.04 -10.30 13.19
C GLN A 567 -0.68 -9.70 13.59
N MET A 568 -0.46 -9.30 14.85
CA MET A 568 0.82 -8.71 15.29
C MET A 568 1.93 -9.73 15.63
N PRO A 569 1.65 -10.91 16.23
CA PRO A 569 2.68 -11.89 16.55
C PRO A 569 3.47 -12.36 15.33
N ARG A 570 4.81 -12.33 15.43
CA ARG A 570 5.76 -12.77 14.38
C ARG A 570 6.30 -14.17 14.58
N ASN A 571 5.65 -14.95 15.44
CA ASN A 571 5.98 -16.35 15.71
C ASN A 571 5.34 -17.31 14.69
N ARG A 572 4.90 -16.82 13.53
CA ARG A 572 4.26 -17.61 12.47
C ARG A 572 4.50 -16.93 11.12
N PRO A 573 4.36 -17.62 9.97
CA PRO A 573 4.42 -16.96 8.67
C PRO A 573 3.37 -15.85 8.54
N ALA A 574 3.67 -14.83 7.74
CA ALA A 574 2.73 -13.74 7.48
C ALA A 574 1.52 -14.26 6.67
N ILE A 575 0.33 -13.80 7.03
CA ILE A 575 -0.93 -14.07 6.29
C ILE A 575 -1.25 -12.92 5.35
N LEU A 576 -1.99 -13.19 4.28
CA LEU A 576 -2.60 -12.10 3.51
C LEU A 576 -3.69 -11.46 4.35
N CYS A 577 -3.79 -10.13 4.34
CA CYS A 577 -4.85 -9.42 5.05
C CYS A 577 -5.42 -8.31 4.18
N ARG A 578 -6.73 -8.36 3.89
CA ARG A 578 -7.44 -7.31 3.16
C ARG A 578 -7.29 -5.99 3.90
N ASN A 579 -6.79 -4.98 3.20
CA ASN A 579 -6.30 -3.74 3.78
C ASN A 579 -7.28 -2.57 3.64
N SER A 580 -8.43 -2.78 2.99
CA SER A 580 -9.53 -1.82 2.82
C SER A 580 -10.87 -2.53 2.61
N ASP A 581 -11.93 -1.72 2.59
CA ASP A 581 -13.24 -2.10 2.03
C ASP A 581 -13.13 -2.51 0.55
N ASP A 582 -14.21 -3.07 0.01
CA ASP A 582 -14.22 -3.65 -1.33
C ASP A 582 -13.94 -2.64 -2.44
N PHE A 583 -13.35 -3.13 -3.53
CA PHE A 583 -13.41 -2.49 -4.83
C PHE A 583 -14.85 -2.52 -5.36
N PHE A 584 -15.45 -1.34 -5.53
CA PHE A 584 -16.79 -1.19 -6.11
C PHE A 584 -16.69 -0.64 -7.55
N PRO A 585 -16.79 -1.47 -8.60
CA PRO A 585 -16.63 -1.04 -9.99
C PRO A 585 -17.63 0.05 -10.39
N GLU A 586 -18.86 -0.03 -9.87
CA GLU A 586 -19.96 0.85 -10.25
C GLU A 586 -20.01 2.19 -9.48
N ILE A 587 -19.06 2.46 -8.57
CA ILE A 587 -19.04 3.67 -7.74
C ILE A 587 -17.78 4.49 -8.07
N PRO A 588 -17.83 5.44 -9.01
CA PRO A 588 -16.66 6.20 -9.45
C PRO A 588 -15.88 6.89 -8.32
N ALA A 589 -16.59 7.45 -7.33
CA ALA A 589 -15.97 8.13 -6.18
C ALA A 589 -15.16 7.18 -5.28
N SER A 590 -15.44 5.87 -5.32
CA SER A 590 -14.74 4.89 -4.51
C SER A 590 -13.32 4.61 -5.00
N HIS A 591 -13.01 4.82 -6.29
CA HIS A 591 -11.69 4.41 -6.83
C HIS A 591 -10.53 5.21 -6.26
N PRO A 592 -10.54 6.56 -6.25
CA PRO A 592 -9.49 7.33 -5.61
C PRO A 592 -9.45 7.08 -4.09
N TRP A 593 -10.63 6.97 -3.47
CA TRP A 593 -10.77 6.68 -2.04
C TRP A 593 -10.16 5.33 -1.63
N HIS A 594 -10.34 4.29 -2.45
CA HIS A 594 -9.82 2.94 -2.23
C HIS A 594 -8.29 2.95 -2.18
N VAL A 595 -7.65 3.56 -3.18
CA VAL A 595 -6.18 3.63 -3.26
C VAL A 595 -5.63 4.53 -2.15
N TRP A 596 -6.28 5.65 -1.86
CA TRP A 596 -5.95 6.53 -0.75
C TRP A 596 -5.99 5.80 0.61
N THR A 597 -7.08 5.09 0.87
CA THR A 597 -7.29 4.35 2.13
C THR A 597 -6.25 3.25 2.29
N ASN A 598 -5.99 2.47 1.25
CA ASN A 598 -4.97 1.43 1.29
C ASN A 598 -3.57 1.96 1.57
N ALA A 599 -3.18 3.06 0.92
CA ALA A 599 -1.86 3.68 1.12
C ALA A 599 -1.66 4.19 2.56
N HIS A 600 -2.72 4.73 3.19
CA HIS A 600 -2.66 5.21 4.58
C HIS A 600 -2.79 4.09 5.61
N ASN A 601 -3.66 3.11 5.40
CA ASN A 601 -3.77 1.94 6.28
C ASN A 601 -2.43 1.20 6.36
N SER A 602 -1.66 1.18 5.26
CA SER A 602 -0.31 0.60 5.20
C SER A 602 0.72 1.28 6.12
N LEU A 603 0.46 2.50 6.62
CA LEU A 603 1.28 3.12 7.66
C LEU A 603 1.28 2.28 8.94
N LEU A 604 0.14 1.68 9.31
CA LEU A 604 0.01 0.79 10.46
C LEU A 604 0.24 -0.67 10.08
N THR A 605 -0.41 -1.15 9.02
CA THR A 605 -0.47 -2.59 8.73
C THR A 605 0.87 -3.19 8.30
N GLN A 606 1.82 -2.39 7.78
CA GLN A 606 3.20 -2.82 7.53
C GLN A 606 3.94 -3.35 8.78
N HIS A 607 3.51 -2.94 9.98
CA HIS A 607 4.17 -3.33 11.23
C HIS A 607 3.60 -4.61 11.84
N LEU A 608 2.44 -5.07 11.34
CA LEU A 608 1.85 -6.37 11.66
C LEU A 608 2.60 -7.50 10.93
N ASN A 609 2.29 -8.73 11.27
CA ASN A 609 2.78 -9.94 10.62
C ASN A 609 1.83 -10.39 9.50
N ILE A 610 1.59 -9.49 8.55
CA ILE A 610 0.66 -9.65 7.43
C ILE A 610 1.30 -9.12 6.15
N LEU A 611 0.78 -9.57 5.01
CA LEU A 611 1.00 -8.93 3.71
C LEU A 611 -0.30 -8.20 3.31
N PRO A 612 -0.28 -6.86 3.16
CA PRO A 612 -1.49 -6.11 2.82
C PRO A 612 -2.02 -6.49 1.43
N ASP A 613 -3.28 -6.90 1.38
CA ASP A 613 -4.03 -7.16 0.17
C ASP A 613 -4.91 -5.94 -0.17
N TRP A 614 -4.61 -5.30 -1.29
CA TRP A 614 -5.29 -4.09 -1.78
C TRP A 614 -6.55 -4.41 -2.60
N ASP A 615 -7.04 -5.64 -2.50
CA ASP A 615 -8.24 -6.17 -3.13
C ASP A 615 -8.16 -6.38 -4.64
N MET A 616 -9.09 -7.19 -5.17
CA MET A 616 -9.25 -7.40 -6.60
C MET A 616 -9.62 -6.13 -7.37
N PHE A 617 -9.45 -6.12 -8.69
CA PHE A 617 -9.93 -5.07 -9.58
C PHE A 617 -10.21 -5.59 -11.00
N GLN A 618 -10.86 -4.76 -11.83
CA GLN A 618 -11.14 -5.06 -13.24
C GLN A 618 -10.13 -4.39 -14.18
N THR A 619 -9.60 -5.15 -15.13
CA THR A 619 -8.64 -4.69 -16.15
C THR A 619 -9.32 -3.96 -17.32
N VAL A 620 -10.65 -4.08 -17.43
CA VAL A 620 -11.49 -3.33 -18.37
C VAL A 620 -12.43 -2.40 -17.59
N HIS A 621 -11.94 -1.18 -17.32
CA HIS A 621 -12.61 -0.14 -16.55
C HIS A 621 -11.91 1.22 -16.76
N ASP A 622 -12.61 2.33 -16.55
CA ASP A 622 -12.06 3.70 -16.64
C ASP A 622 -10.87 3.97 -15.71
N TYR A 623 -10.74 3.18 -14.64
CA TYR A 623 -9.66 3.25 -13.64
C TYR A 623 -8.72 2.04 -13.70
N SER A 624 -8.72 1.23 -14.76
CA SER A 624 -7.94 -0.02 -14.79
C SER A 624 -6.45 0.21 -14.62
N GLY A 625 -5.88 1.17 -15.36
CA GLY A 625 -4.47 1.52 -15.22
C GLY A 625 -4.13 2.04 -13.81
N PHE A 626 -5.02 2.88 -13.26
CA PHE A 626 -4.89 3.45 -11.92
C PHE A 626 -4.84 2.36 -10.84
N HIS A 627 -5.75 1.39 -10.90
CA HIS A 627 -5.78 0.27 -9.95
C HIS A 627 -4.65 -0.73 -10.17
N ALA A 628 -4.28 -1.02 -11.42
CA ALA A 628 -3.14 -1.88 -11.76
C ALA A 628 -1.84 -1.32 -11.19
N ALA A 629 -1.57 -0.02 -11.39
CA ALA A 629 -0.40 0.64 -10.84
C ALA A 629 -0.40 0.61 -9.30
N ALA A 630 -1.55 0.87 -8.67
CA ALA A 630 -1.71 0.80 -7.21
C ALA A 630 -1.36 -0.60 -6.66
N ARG A 631 -1.83 -1.68 -7.29
CA ARG A 631 -1.48 -3.06 -6.88
C ARG A 631 -0.02 -3.41 -7.16
N CYS A 632 0.57 -2.90 -8.24
CA CYS A 632 1.98 -3.15 -8.52
C CYS A 632 2.90 -2.51 -7.47
N VAL A 633 2.61 -1.28 -7.03
CA VAL A 633 3.43 -0.59 -6.03
C VAL A 633 3.12 -0.99 -4.57
N SER A 634 2.01 -1.67 -4.30
CA SER A 634 1.58 -2.03 -2.95
C SER A 634 2.52 -3.03 -2.27
N GLY A 635 3.26 -3.84 -3.04
CA GLY A 635 4.05 -4.94 -2.51
C GLY A 635 3.22 -6.14 -2.07
N GLY A 636 1.90 -6.16 -2.34
CA GLY A 636 0.95 -7.25 -2.05
C GLY A 636 0.59 -8.11 -3.27
N PRO A 637 -0.44 -8.97 -3.16
CA PRO A 637 -0.95 -9.78 -4.26
C PRO A 637 -1.67 -8.95 -5.34
N ILE A 638 -1.87 -9.53 -6.52
CA ILE A 638 -2.71 -8.96 -7.60
C ILE A 638 -3.77 -9.97 -8.00
N TYR A 639 -5.03 -9.60 -7.75
CA TYR A 639 -6.21 -10.34 -8.19
C TYR A 639 -6.97 -9.55 -9.24
N ILE A 640 -7.28 -10.19 -10.37
CA ILE A 640 -8.23 -9.66 -11.35
C ILE A 640 -9.61 -10.28 -11.13
N THR A 641 -10.67 -9.54 -11.44
CA THR A 641 -12.07 -10.01 -11.35
C THR A 641 -12.86 -9.58 -12.59
N ASP A 642 -12.20 -9.74 -13.74
CA ASP A 642 -12.74 -9.41 -15.05
C ASP A 642 -13.97 -10.26 -15.38
N VAL A 643 -14.94 -9.63 -16.02
CA VAL A 643 -16.05 -10.35 -16.66
C VAL A 643 -15.46 -11.33 -17.68
N PRO A 644 -15.89 -12.61 -17.70
CA PRO A 644 -15.34 -13.61 -18.63
C PRO A 644 -15.33 -13.12 -20.08
N GLY A 645 -14.16 -13.16 -20.72
CA GLY A 645 -13.96 -12.72 -22.11
C GLY A 645 -13.72 -11.22 -22.28
N GLN A 646 -13.75 -10.42 -21.21
CA GLN A 646 -13.46 -8.98 -21.24
C GLN A 646 -12.18 -8.68 -20.47
N HIS A 647 -11.04 -8.75 -21.17
CA HIS A 647 -9.72 -8.61 -20.57
C HIS A 647 -8.87 -7.58 -21.30
N ASN A 648 -8.13 -6.76 -20.54
CA ASN A 648 -7.10 -5.90 -21.10
C ASN A 648 -5.74 -6.60 -21.05
N LEU A 649 -5.40 -7.32 -22.13
CA LEU A 649 -4.17 -8.11 -22.21
C LEU A 649 -2.90 -7.26 -22.09
N ASP A 650 -2.91 -6.06 -22.65
CA ASP A 650 -1.74 -5.18 -22.60
C ASP A 650 -1.49 -4.68 -21.19
N LEU A 651 -2.55 -4.38 -20.43
CA LEU A 651 -2.43 -4.02 -19.02
C LEU A 651 -1.96 -5.21 -18.17
N ILE A 652 -2.50 -6.41 -18.39
CA ILE A 652 -2.07 -7.63 -17.68
C ILE A 652 -0.58 -7.90 -17.92
N LYS A 653 -0.10 -7.72 -19.15
CA LYS A 653 1.34 -7.86 -19.49
C LYS A 653 2.22 -6.82 -18.81
N GLN A 654 1.70 -5.66 -18.41
CA GLN A 654 2.50 -4.67 -17.66
C GLN A 654 2.69 -5.07 -16.19
N MET A 655 1.78 -5.87 -15.62
CA MET A 655 1.84 -6.31 -14.23
C MET A 655 2.56 -7.66 -14.05
N THR A 656 2.64 -8.44 -15.13
CA THR A 656 3.03 -9.86 -15.08
C THR A 656 4.11 -10.24 -16.09
N GLY A 657 4.78 -11.38 -15.87
CA GLY A 657 5.69 -11.98 -16.85
C GLY A 657 5.69 -13.51 -16.76
N PRO A 658 5.95 -14.20 -17.88
CA PRO A 658 6.06 -15.65 -17.89
C PRO A 658 7.40 -16.09 -17.28
N THR A 659 7.38 -17.11 -16.43
CA THR A 659 8.59 -17.79 -15.95
C THR A 659 9.11 -18.74 -17.00
N ILE A 660 10.36 -19.19 -16.86
CA ILE A 660 10.94 -20.22 -17.75
C ILE A 660 10.21 -21.57 -17.66
N ARG A 661 9.39 -21.79 -16.62
CA ARG A 661 8.53 -22.97 -16.47
C ARG A 661 7.09 -22.75 -16.96
N GLY A 662 6.80 -21.63 -17.60
CA GLY A 662 5.50 -21.34 -18.21
C GLY A 662 4.41 -20.87 -17.24
N LYS A 663 4.77 -20.50 -16.00
CA LYS A 663 3.86 -19.85 -15.03
C LYS A 663 3.82 -18.34 -15.26
N THR A 664 2.80 -17.68 -14.75
CA THR A 664 2.72 -16.20 -14.74
C THR A 664 2.98 -15.67 -13.35
N VAL A 665 3.99 -14.83 -13.20
CA VAL A 665 4.32 -14.16 -11.93
C VAL A 665 4.07 -12.66 -11.99
N ILE A 666 3.77 -12.07 -10.83
CA ILE A 666 3.64 -10.61 -10.65
C ILE A 666 4.99 -10.00 -10.20
N PHE A 667 5.15 -8.69 -10.42
CA PHE A 667 6.37 -7.96 -10.05
C PHE A 667 6.21 -7.19 -8.74
N ARG A 668 6.02 -7.92 -7.65
CA ARG A 668 5.85 -7.40 -6.29
C ARG A 668 7.15 -6.81 -5.71
N PRO A 669 7.18 -5.51 -5.32
CA PRO A 669 8.30 -4.95 -4.56
C PRO A 669 8.54 -5.68 -3.23
N SER A 670 9.77 -5.63 -2.71
CA SER A 670 10.12 -6.33 -1.46
C SER A 670 9.53 -5.67 -0.22
N VAL A 671 9.23 -4.37 -0.31
CA VAL A 671 8.68 -3.57 0.79
C VAL A 671 7.27 -3.11 0.46
N VAL A 672 6.39 -3.18 1.46
CA VAL A 672 5.01 -2.72 1.36
C VAL A 672 4.96 -1.24 0.97
N GLY A 673 4.16 -0.95 -0.04
CA GLY A 673 3.87 0.41 -0.49
C GLY A 673 2.96 1.14 0.50
N LYS A 674 3.31 2.39 0.81
CA LYS A 674 2.53 3.26 1.71
C LYS A 674 2.63 4.72 1.28
N THR A 675 1.71 5.56 1.76
CA THR A 675 1.85 7.01 1.58
C THR A 675 3.17 7.49 2.20
N ILE A 676 3.83 8.46 1.56
CA ILE A 676 4.99 9.17 2.12
C ILE A 676 4.60 10.51 2.76
N ASP A 677 3.33 10.90 2.63
CA ASP A 677 2.80 12.19 3.10
C ASP A 677 1.66 11.94 4.11
N PRO A 678 1.97 11.53 5.36
CA PRO A 678 0.96 11.06 6.32
C PRO A 678 -0.01 12.15 6.80
N TYR A 679 0.27 13.44 6.55
CA TYR A 679 -0.56 14.57 7.01
C TYR A 679 -1.32 15.28 5.88
N THR A 680 -1.11 14.88 4.64
CA THR A 680 -1.84 15.46 3.50
C THR A 680 -3.25 14.88 3.50
N GLY A 681 -4.27 15.73 3.56
CA GLY A 681 -5.67 15.32 3.54
C GLY A 681 -6.12 14.84 2.16
N TYR A 682 -7.24 14.09 2.11
CA TYR A 682 -7.85 13.63 0.86
C TYR A 682 -8.33 14.79 -0.03
N ASP A 683 -8.61 15.94 0.58
CA ASP A 683 -9.13 17.17 -0.02
C ASP A 683 -8.10 18.32 -0.04
N ASP A 684 -6.84 18.07 0.32
CA ASP A 684 -5.76 19.07 0.26
C ASP A 684 -5.25 19.32 -1.19
N ASP A 685 -5.87 18.70 -2.21
CA ASP A 685 -5.51 18.80 -3.63
C ASP A 685 -4.04 18.45 -3.96
N GLY A 686 -3.48 17.49 -3.22
CA GLY A 686 -2.18 16.89 -3.51
C GLY A 686 -2.28 15.60 -4.32
N LEU A 687 -1.23 15.28 -5.07
CA LEU A 687 -1.06 13.95 -5.63
C LEU A 687 -0.79 12.95 -4.51
N LEU A 688 -1.46 11.79 -4.53
CA LEU A 688 -1.12 10.69 -3.64
C LEU A 688 0.20 10.07 -4.10
N LYS A 689 1.19 10.05 -3.21
CA LYS A 689 2.52 9.48 -3.44
C LYS A 689 2.66 8.21 -2.61
N VAL A 690 2.80 7.07 -3.27
CA VAL A 690 2.97 5.74 -2.66
C VAL A 690 4.42 5.30 -2.83
N GLY A 691 5.19 5.34 -1.75
CA GLY A 691 6.59 4.95 -1.71
C GLY A 691 6.78 3.46 -1.38
N SER A 692 7.67 2.81 -2.13
CA SER A 692 8.15 1.45 -1.89
C SER A 692 9.62 1.33 -2.35
N TYR A 693 10.25 0.18 -2.11
CA TYR A 693 11.50 -0.18 -2.78
C TYR A 693 11.62 -1.71 -2.91
N HIS A 694 12.46 -2.15 -3.85
CA HIS A 694 12.76 -3.56 -4.07
C HIS A 694 14.25 -3.85 -3.83
N GLY A 695 14.58 -4.99 -3.23
CA GLY A 695 15.95 -5.39 -2.92
C GLY A 695 16.38 -5.09 -1.49
N ALA A 696 17.69 -5.20 -1.22
CA ALA A 696 18.26 -5.02 0.11
C ALA A 696 18.22 -3.56 0.57
N ALA A 697 18.30 -3.33 1.88
CA ALA A 697 18.49 -1.99 2.42
C ALA A 697 19.77 -1.37 1.81
N VAL A 698 19.78 -0.04 1.61
CA VAL A 698 20.90 0.75 1.04
C VAL A 698 21.10 0.58 -0.47
N THR A 699 21.05 -0.65 -1.01
CA THR A 699 21.32 -0.94 -2.43
C THR A 699 20.06 -1.25 -3.25
N GLY A 700 18.89 -1.30 -2.61
CA GLY A 700 17.62 -1.51 -3.26
C GLY A 700 17.27 -0.39 -4.24
N THR A 701 16.23 -0.64 -5.03
CA THR A 701 15.70 0.27 -6.05
C THR A 701 14.43 0.95 -5.53
N PRO A 702 14.48 2.25 -5.18
CA PRO A 702 13.31 3.04 -4.83
C PRO A 702 12.25 3.14 -5.93
N ILE A 703 10.99 2.99 -5.55
CA ILE A 703 9.82 3.08 -6.43
C ILE A 703 8.84 4.10 -5.82
N LEU A 704 8.29 4.98 -6.66
CA LEU A 704 7.26 5.94 -6.29
C LEU A 704 6.09 5.85 -7.28
N GLY A 705 4.97 5.32 -6.81
CA GLY A 705 3.69 5.45 -7.51
C GLY A 705 3.06 6.80 -7.21
N VAL A 706 2.60 7.51 -8.23
CA VAL A 706 1.95 8.82 -8.09
C VAL A 706 0.56 8.73 -8.70
N PHE A 707 -0.45 9.17 -7.96
CA PHE A 707 -1.86 9.01 -8.32
C PHE A 707 -2.60 10.34 -8.14
N ASN A 708 -3.33 10.78 -9.15
CA ASN A 708 -4.23 11.90 -9.00
C ASN A 708 -5.55 11.45 -8.41
N ILE A 709 -5.71 11.69 -7.10
CA ILE A 709 -6.92 11.40 -6.35
C ILE A 709 -7.89 12.57 -6.25
N SER A 710 -7.58 13.71 -6.88
CA SER A 710 -8.42 14.90 -6.86
C SER A 710 -9.42 14.92 -8.02
N ALA A 711 -10.36 15.87 -7.99
CA ALA A 711 -11.34 16.06 -9.06
C ALA A 711 -10.82 16.93 -10.22
N ARG A 712 -9.52 17.27 -10.24
CA ARG A 712 -8.91 18.17 -11.23
C ARG A 712 -7.50 17.71 -11.64
N PRO A 713 -6.98 18.13 -12.80
CA PRO A 713 -5.57 17.92 -13.12
C PRO A 713 -4.66 18.60 -12.09
N LEU A 714 -3.57 17.92 -11.73
CA LEU A 714 -2.59 18.43 -10.77
C LEU A 714 -1.17 18.32 -11.33
N THR A 715 -0.34 19.29 -10.98
CA THR A 715 1.09 19.32 -11.29
C THR A 715 1.86 19.50 -9.97
N GLU A 716 2.84 18.64 -9.69
CA GLU A 716 3.72 18.77 -8.53
C GLU A 716 5.20 18.67 -8.93
N ILE A 717 6.06 19.32 -8.15
CA ILE A 717 7.52 19.13 -8.21
C ILE A 717 7.91 18.20 -7.06
N ILE A 718 8.37 16.99 -7.38
CA ILE A 718 8.69 15.94 -6.42
C ILE A 718 10.21 15.76 -6.36
N PRO A 719 10.87 16.07 -5.23
CA PRO A 719 12.31 15.89 -5.10
C PRO A 719 12.69 14.40 -5.04
N LEU A 720 13.88 14.06 -5.52
CA LEU A 720 14.41 12.69 -5.44
C LEU A 720 14.47 12.16 -4.00
N THR A 721 14.63 13.04 -3.01
CA THR A 721 14.62 12.66 -1.58
C THR A 721 13.26 12.15 -1.09
N SER A 722 12.18 12.32 -1.83
CA SER A 722 10.86 11.76 -1.51
C SER A 722 10.76 10.26 -1.79
N PHE A 723 11.69 9.70 -2.57
CA PHE A 723 11.70 8.27 -2.89
C PHE A 723 12.24 7.47 -1.70
N SER A 724 11.46 6.48 -1.24
CA SER A 724 11.85 5.62 -0.12
C SER A 724 13.12 4.83 -0.44
N GLY A 725 14.17 4.99 0.37
CA GLY A 725 15.44 4.30 0.19
C GLY A 725 16.51 5.08 -0.60
N VAL A 726 16.21 6.29 -1.08
CA VAL A 726 17.22 7.17 -1.66
C VAL A 726 18.22 7.65 -0.61
N LEU A 727 19.51 7.62 -0.96
CA LEU A 727 20.61 8.05 -0.12
C LEU A 727 21.33 9.26 -0.72
N ARG A 728 21.63 10.26 0.11
CA ARG A 728 22.33 11.49 -0.30
C ARG A 728 23.74 11.24 -0.86
N SER A 729 24.37 10.12 -0.50
CA SER A 729 25.71 9.73 -0.96
C SER A 729 25.72 9.04 -2.32
N MET A 730 24.55 8.67 -2.87
CA MET A 730 24.44 7.92 -4.12
C MET A 730 23.96 8.80 -5.29
N ARG A 731 24.19 8.30 -6.50
CA ARG A 731 23.65 8.84 -7.75
C ARG A 731 22.61 7.90 -8.31
N TYR A 732 21.61 8.47 -8.97
CA TYR A 732 20.48 7.73 -9.51
C TYR A 732 20.19 8.19 -10.94
N VAL A 733 19.59 7.31 -11.72
CA VAL A 733 18.72 7.71 -12.82
C VAL A 733 17.28 7.39 -12.47
N VAL A 734 16.34 8.26 -12.82
CA VAL A 734 14.92 8.03 -12.63
C VAL A 734 14.28 7.69 -13.96
N ARG A 735 13.51 6.61 -14.01
CA ARG A 735 12.71 6.23 -15.18
C ARG A 735 11.22 6.40 -14.90
N ALA A 736 10.49 6.96 -15.86
CA ALA A 736 9.02 6.97 -15.85
C ALA A 736 8.48 5.73 -16.57
N HIS A 737 7.48 5.06 -15.99
CA HIS A 737 6.82 3.91 -16.63
C HIS A 737 6.05 4.34 -17.88
N SER A 738 5.28 5.43 -17.78
CA SER A 738 4.37 5.89 -18.84
C SER A 738 5.04 6.16 -20.19
N THR A 739 6.26 6.70 -20.20
CA THR A 739 6.97 7.10 -21.43
C THR A 739 8.23 6.26 -21.70
N GLY A 740 8.73 5.56 -20.67
CA GLY A 740 10.03 4.89 -20.71
C GLY A 740 11.24 5.82 -20.70
N LYS A 741 11.04 7.15 -20.61
CA LYS A 741 12.14 8.12 -20.53
C LYS A 741 12.90 7.97 -19.22
N VAL A 742 14.20 8.26 -19.29
CA VAL A 742 15.15 8.18 -18.18
C VAL A 742 15.76 9.56 -17.96
N SER A 743 16.01 9.95 -16.71
CA SER A 743 16.70 11.20 -16.38
C SER A 743 18.19 11.11 -16.68
N ALA A 744 18.87 12.25 -16.75
CA ALA A 744 20.32 12.28 -16.55
C ALA A 744 20.68 11.73 -15.15
N PRO A 745 21.95 11.34 -14.92
CA PRO A 745 22.45 11.00 -13.59
C PRO A 745 22.26 12.18 -12.60
N ILE A 746 21.46 11.97 -11.56
CA ILE A 746 21.12 12.99 -10.56
C ILE A 746 21.55 12.56 -9.15
N SER A 747 21.91 13.55 -8.33
CA SER A 747 22.21 13.39 -6.90
C SER A 747 21.19 14.16 -6.07
N PRO A 748 20.74 13.63 -4.92
CA PRO A 748 19.85 14.36 -4.03
C PRO A 748 20.43 15.71 -3.59
N GLY A 749 19.63 16.78 -3.65
CA GLY A 749 19.97 18.09 -3.09
C GLY A 749 20.12 19.24 -4.10
N SER A 750 19.86 19.02 -5.38
CA SER A 750 19.79 20.08 -6.41
C SER A 750 18.37 20.22 -7.00
N ALA A 751 18.03 21.37 -7.60
CA ALA A 751 16.71 21.53 -8.26
C ALA A 751 16.53 20.56 -9.45
N ALA A 752 17.61 20.28 -10.19
CA ALA A 752 17.64 19.28 -11.26
C ALA A 752 17.36 17.85 -10.74
N SER A 753 17.55 17.59 -9.44
CA SER A 753 17.21 16.33 -8.79
C SER A 753 15.74 16.22 -8.37
N SER A 754 14.86 17.07 -8.90
CA SER A 754 13.41 16.98 -8.73
C SER A 754 12.71 16.63 -10.04
N LEU A 755 11.54 16.01 -9.94
CA LEU A 755 10.69 15.61 -11.05
C LEU A 755 9.47 16.53 -11.13
N THR A 756 9.16 17.09 -12.29
CA THR A 756 7.86 17.73 -12.53
C THR A 756 6.88 16.70 -13.06
N VAL A 757 5.84 16.42 -12.27
CA VAL A 757 4.84 15.39 -12.54
C VAL A 757 3.48 16.06 -12.73
N SER A 758 2.82 15.79 -13.85
CA SER A 758 1.47 16.26 -14.15
C SER A 758 0.57 15.10 -14.48
N LEU A 759 -0.58 15.05 -13.81
CA LEU A 759 -1.55 13.99 -13.97
C LEU A 759 -2.94 14.60 -14.14
N ASP A 760 -3.63 14.20 -15.21
CA ASP A 760 -5.06 14.47 -15.35
C ASP A 760 -5.86 13.74 -14.27
N VAL A 761 -7.16 14.03 -14.17
CA VAL A 761 -8.07 13.28 -13.28
C VAL A 761 -7.98 11.81 -13.63
N ARG A 762 -7.92 10.92 -12.61
CA ARG A 762 -7.70 9.47 -12.76
C ARG A 762 -6.29 9.09 -13.27
N GLY A 763 -5.42 10.07 -13.49
CA GLY A 763 -4.06 9.86 -13.95
C GLY A 763 -3.19 9.20 -12.90
N TYR A 764 -2.21 8.43 -13.36
CA TYR A 764 -1.18 7.81 -12.53
C TYR A 764 0.13 7.70 -13.30
N ASP A 765 1.24 7.54 -12.59
CA ASP A 765 2.52 7.09 -13.14
C ASP A 765 3.33 6.37 -12.07
N ILE A 766 4.34 5.62 -12.50
CA ILE A 766 5.33 5.01 -11.61
C ILE A 766 6.70 5.49 -12.01
N PHE A 767 7.39 6.09 -11.06
CA PHE A 767 8.78 6.49 -11.19
C PHE A 767 9.65 5.50 -10.41
N THR A 768 10.76 5.08 -11.00
CA THR A 768 11.73 4.20 -10.34
C THR A 768 13.09 4.85 -10.39
N ALA A 769 13.73 5.02 -9.23
CA ALA A 769 15.07 5.57 -9.11
C ALA A 769 16.07 4.43 -9.00
N TYR A 770 16.89 4.24 -10.03
CA TYR A 770 17.88 3.16 -10.09
C TYR A 770 19.22 3.67 -9.58
N PRO A 771 19.82 3.06 -8.53
CA PRO A 771 21.14 3.42 -8.08
C PRO A 771 22.18 3.11 -9.17
N LEU A 772 23.13 4.02 -9.37
CA LEU A 772 24.16 3.90 -10.41
C LEU A 772 25.44 3.25 -9.87
N SER A 773 25.90 2.21 -10.57
CA SER A 773 27.28 1.73 -10.48
C SER A 773 28.19 2.60 -11.33
N THR A 774 29.38 2.93 -10.81
CA THR A 774 30.34 3.82 -11.47
C THR A 774 31.62 3.08 -11.81
N PHE A 775 32.13 3.29 -13.01
CA PHE A 775 33.40 2.77 -13.51
C PHE A 775 34.23 3.91 -14.11
N ASP A 776 35.55 3.84 -13.94
CA ASP A 776 36.48 4.79 -14.56
C ASP A 776 37.03 4.15 -15.85
N SER A 777 36.83 4.82 -16.99
CA SER A 777 37.43 4.51 -18.28
C SER A 777 38.60 5.44 -18.53
N GLU A 778 39.68 4.91 -19.10
CA GLU A 778 40.90 5.68 -19.39
C GLU A 778 40.65 6.75 -20.48
N VAL A 779 39.73 6.48 -21.41
CA VAL A 779 39.46 7.34 -22.57
C VAL A 779 38.16 8.13 -22.43
N LYS A 780 37.13 7.54 -21.81
CA LYS A 780 35.75 8.09 -21.77
C LYS A 780 35.39 8.70 -20.40
N GLY A 781 36.30 8.66 -19.43
CA GLY A 781 36.07 9.19 -18.09
C GLY A 781 35.10 8.32 -17.29
N LYS A 782 34.16 8.94 -16.57
CA LYS A 782 33.25 8.18 -15.70
C LYS A 782 32.08 7.59 -16.48
N VAL A 783 31.93 6.27 -16.38
CA VAL A 783 30.81 5.52 -16.94
C VAL A 783 29.85 5.14 -15.84
N TRP A 784 28.57 5.48 -16.01
CA TRP A 784 27.50 5.12 -15.09
C TRP A 784 26.59 4.06 -15.69
N THR A 785 26.23 3.08 -14.86
CA THR A 785 25.47 1.92 -15.29
C THR A 785 24.38 1.59 -14.27
N ALA A 786 23.24 1.08 -14.74
CA ALA A 786 22.20 0.52 -13.88
C ALA A 786 21.41 -0.58 -14.58
N ASN A 787 21.04 -1.60 -13.82
CA ASN A 787 20.09 -2.62 -14.25
C ASN A 787 18.67 -2.11 -13.99
N LEU A 788 17.90 -1.89 -15.06
CA LEU A 788 16.54 -1.35 -14.99
C LEU A 788 15.47 -2.43 -14.78
N GLY A 789 15.87 -3.71 -14.70
CA GLY A 789 14.96 -4.84 -14.63
C GLY A 789 14.17 -5.01 -15.92
N LEU A 790 12.98 -5.59 -15.82
CA LEU A 790 12.14 -5.81 -17.00
C LEU A 790 11.42 -4.52 -17.40
N VAL A 791 11.85 -3.88 -18.49
CA VAL A 791 11.22 -2.67 -19.00
C VAL A 791 9.84 -2.97 -19.60
N GLY A 792 8.97 -1.95 -19.61
CA GLY A 792 7.56 -2.11 -19.98
C GLY A 792 6.69 -2.74 -18.88
N LYS A 793 7.28 -3.13 -17.74
CA LYS A 793 6.54 -3.57 -16.55
C LYS A 793 6.44 -2.43 -15.54
N MET A 794 5.27 -2.28 -14.91
CA MET A 794 4.97 -1.21 -13.95
C MET A 794 5.98 -1.13 -12.80
N THR A 795 6.40 -2.28 -12.29
CA THR A 795 7.42 -2.42 -11.23
C THR A 795 8.53 -3.37 -11.67
N GLY A 796 9.02 -3.20 -12.90
CA GLY A 796 10.01 -4.08 -13.54
C GLY A 796 11.30 -4.35 -12.77
N ALA A 797 11.72 -3.40 -11.92
CA ALA A 797 12.84 -3.60 -10.99
C ALA A 797 12.63 -4.79 -10.05
N ALA A 798 11.38 -5.11 -9.70
CA ALA A 798 11.04 -6.25 -8.87
C ALA A 798 11.22 -7.61 -9.57
N ALA A 799 11.57 -7.63 -10.85
CA ALA A 799 11.96 -8.84 -11.55
C ALA A 799 13.39 -9.29 -11.20
N ILE A 800 14.23 -8.37 -10.69
CA ILE A 800 15.64 -8.61 -10.37
C ILE A 800 15.74 -9.39 -9.06
N LEU A 801 16.29 -10.60 -9.13
CA LEU A 801 16.61 -11.41 -7.95
C LEU A 801 18.05 -11.17 -7.48
N ASN A 802 18.96 -10.98 -8.44
CA ASN A 802 20.34 -10.60 -8.20
C ASN A 802 20.87 -9.76 -9.36
N SER A 803 21.76 -8.81 -9.06
CA SER A 803 22.40 -7.94 -10.04
C SER A 803 23.78 -7.53 -9.52
N ASP A 804 24.83 -7.85 -10.27
CA ASP A 804 26.20 -7.54 -9.91
C ASP A 804 26.95 -6.99 -11.14
N PHE A 805 27.52 -5.79 -10.99
CA PHE A 805 28.35 -5.17 -12.01
C PHE A 805 29.81 -5.21 -11.57
N MET A 806 30.69 -5.69 -12.44
CA MET A 806 32.12 -5.75 -12.19
C MET A 806 32.92 -5.22 -13.37
N LEU A 807 34.01 -4.49 -13.08
CA LEU A 807 35.01 -4.16 -14.08
C LEU A 807 35.98 -5.33 -14.23
N ARG A 808 36.10 -5.85 -15.45
CA ARG A 808 37.06 -6.90 -15.79
C ARG A 808 38.44 -6.30 -16.06
N HIS A 809 39.46 -7.16 -16.01
CA HIS A 809 40.85 -6.78 -16.27
C HIS A 809 41.10 -6.33 -17.72
N ASP A 810 40.22 -6.69 -18.66
CA ASP A 810 40.27 -6.36 -20.08
C ASP A 810 39.52 -5.06 -20.43
N GLY A 811 39.25 -4.18 -19.44
CA GLY A 811 38.59 -2.89 -19.66
C GLY A 811 37.10 -2.99 -20.01
N LYS A 812 36.47 -4.16 -19.79
CA LYS A 812 35.05 -4.41 -20.05
C LYS A 812 34.25 -4.46 -18.75
N VAL A 813 33.03 -3.94 -18.78
CA VAL A 813 32.08 -4.07 -17.67
C VAL A 813 31.24 -5.32 -17.89
N GLU A 814 31.10 -6.14 -16.85
CA GLU A 814 30.28 -7.35 -16.83
C GLU A 814 29.12 -7.17 -15.85
N LEU A 815 27.90 -7.35 -16.34
CA LEU A 815 26.69 -7.51 -15.54
C LEU A 815 26.34 -8.99 -15.45
N LYS A 816 26.28 -9.54 -14.24
CA LYS A 816 25.60 -10.81 -13.95
C LYS A 816 24.24 -10.52 -13.34
N ALA A 817 23.19 -10.99 -14.01
CA ALA A 817 21.82 -10.79 -13.56
C ALA A 817 21.07 -12.11 -13.44
N ARG A 818 20.22 -12.19 -12.41
CA ARG A 818 19.23 -13.26 -12.24
C ARG A 818 17.85 -12.66 -12.19
N LEU A 819 16.96 -13.14 -13.04
CA LEU A 819 15.60 -12.62 -13.17
C LEU A 819 14.57 -13.72 -12.90
N LYS A 820 13.44 -13.35 -12.28
CA LYS A 820 12.34 -14.28 -11.98
C LYS A 820 11.47 -14.65 -13.18
N ALA A 821 11.52 -13.85 -14.24
CA ALA A 821 10.64 -13.98 -15.39
C ALA A 821 11.36 -13.58 -16.69
N LEU A 822 10.80 -14.04 -17.80
CA LEU A 822 11.13 -13.61 -19.15
C LEU A 822 10.46 -12.26 -19.45
N GLY A 823 11.07 -11.52 -20.38
CA GLY A 823 10.63 -10.21 -20.83
C GLY A 823 11.80 -9.45 -21.46
N VAL A 824 11.69 -8.13 -21.54
CA VAL A 824 12.76 -7.26 -22.06
C VAL A 824 13.53 -6.67 -20.90
N LEU A 825 14.81 -7.02 -20.76
CA LEU A 825 15.70 -6.42 -19.75
C LEU A 825 16.24 -5.08 -20.27
N GLY A 826 16.10 -4.03 -19.47
CA GLY A 826 16.71 -2.73 -19.74
C GLY A 826 17.99 -2.54 -18.94
N ILE A 827 19.03 -2.00 -19.57
CA ILE A 827 20.27 -1.60 -18.90
C ILE A 827 20.59 -0.16 -19.32
N TYR A 828 20.75 0.72 -18.34
CA TYR A 828 21.23 2.07 -18.57
C TYR A 828 22.76 2.06 -18.64
N ILE A 829 23.33 2.68 -19.67
CA ILE A 829 24.78 2.85 -19.86
C ILE A 829 24.99 4.28 -20.36
N SER A 830 25.67 5.13 -19.59
CA SER A 830 25.79 6.56 -19.88
C SER A 830 26.51 6.88 -21.20
N ILE A 831 27.37 5.97 -21.67
CA ILE A 831 28.15 6.12 -22.92
C ILE A 831 27.58 5.27 -24.07
N LEU A 832 26.37 4.69 -23.93
CA LEU A 832 25.79 3.84 -24.97
C LEU A 832 25.74 4.48 -26.37
N PRO A 833 25.50 5.81 -26.53
CA PRO A 833 25.53 6.45 -27.85
C PRO A 833 26.88 6.34 -28.59
N GLU A 834 27.97 6.04 -27.88
CA GLU A 834 29.31 5.83 -28.43
C GLU A 834 29.65 4.34 -28.68
N LEU A 835 28.70 3.44 -28.42
CA LEU A 835 28.88 1.98 -28.53
C LEU A 835 27.98 1.41 -29.64
N THR A 836 28.41 0.28 -30.19
CA THR A 836 27.65 -0.50 -31.18
C THR A 836 27.37 -1.90 -30.66
N ILE A 837 26.15 -2.38 -30.87
CA ILE A 837 25.74 -3.71 -30.38
C ILE A 837 26.60 -4.84 -30.99
N GLY A 838 27.04 -4.69 -32.24
CA GLY A 838 27.80 -5.73 -32.94
C GLY A 838 29.23 -5.90 -32.45
N ASP A 839 29.89 -4.80 -32.08
CA ASP A 839 31.32 -4.82 -31.77
C ASP A 839 31.60 -4.75 -30.26
N ASP A 840 30.74 -4.04 -29.52
CA ASP A 840 31.02 -3.69 -28.12
C ASP A 840 30.33 -4.59 -27.11
N PHE A 841 29.37 -5.42 -27.52
CA PHE A 841 28.54 -6.22 -26.60
C PHE A 841 28.71 -7.72 -26.80
N LEU A 842 28.71 -8.45 -25.68
CA LEU A 842 28.54 -9.89 -25.64
C LEU A 842 27.45 -10.22 -24.61
N VAL A 843 26.33 -10.76 -25.08
CA VAL A 843 25.21 -11.16 -24.22
C VAL A 843 25.02 -12.66 -24.28
N THR A 844 24.89 -13.28 -23.10
CA THR A 844 24.67 -14.71 -22.98
C THR A 844 23.52 -15.03 -22.02
N ILE A 845 22.76 -16.07 -22.36
CA ILE A 845 21.81 -16.73 -21.46
C ILE A 845 22.29 -18.17 -21.31
N GLN A 846 22.43 -18.67 -20.08
CA GLN A 846 22.99 -20.01 -19.80
C GLN A 846 24.34 -20.26 -20.51
N ASN A 847 25.20 -19.24 -20.55
CA ASN A 847 26.50 -19.23 -21.25
C ASN A 847 26.45 -19.46 -22.77
N GLN A 848 25.26 -19.34 -23.39
CA GLN A 848 25.09 -19.37 -24.84
C GLN A 848 24.85 -17.95 -25.36
N VAL A 849 25.56 -17.56 -26.42
CA VAL A 849 25.41 -16.25 -27.05
C VAL A 849 24.02 -16.13 -27.66
N ILE A 850 23.31 -15.04 -27.36
CA ILE A 850 21.97 -14.80 -27.89
C ILE A 850 22.03 -14.22 -29.31
N PRO A 851 20.97 -14.37 -30.12
CA PRO A 851 20.92 -13.75 -31.45
C PRO A 851 20.98 -12.21 -31.36
N VAL A 852 21.80 -11.57 -32.18
CA VAL A 852 22.02 -10.11 -32.12
C VAL A 852 20.73 -9.31 -32.29
N HIS A 853 19.77 -9.80 -33.08
CA HIS A 853 18.48 -9.13 -33.33
C HIS A 853 17.51 -9.15 -32.13
N THR A 854 17.87 -9.81 -31.03
CA THR A 854 17.14 -9.71 -29.74
C THR A 854 17.72 -8.64 -28.83
N VAL A 855 18.72 -7.88 -29.29
CA VAL A 855 19.30 -6.73 -28.58
C VAL A 855 19.07 -5.48 -29.42
N SER A 856 18.60 -4.41 -28.77
CA SER A 856 18.35 -3.13 -29.44
C SER A 856 18.58 -1.95 -28.50
N ILE A 857 18.86 -0.76 -29.06
CA ILE A 857 18.80 0.49 -28.29
C ILE A 857 17.33 0.88 -28.12
N SER A 858 16.95 1.30 -26.92
CA SER A 858 15.59 1.67 -26.58
C SER A 858 15.09 2.81 -27.47
N LYS A 859 13.86 2.68 -27.96
CA LYS A 859 13.20 3.75 -28.71
C LYS A 859 12.87 4.97 -27.84
N SER A 860 12.78 4.78 -26.51
CA SER A 860 12.43 5.83 -25.56
C SER A 860 13.64 6.57 -25.00
N HIS A 861 14.86 6.01 -25.10
CA HIS A 861 16.08 6.63 -24.59
C HIS A 861 17.35 6.00 -25.20
N ASP A 862 18.24 6.83 -25.76
CA ASP A 862 19.46 6.41 -26.45
C ASP A 862 20.52 5.76 -25.55
N SER A 863 20.48 6.04 -24.26
CA SER A 863 21.37 5.50 -23.22
C SER A 863 20.86 4.19 -22.58
N VAL A 864 19.82 3.56 -23.14
CA VAL A 864 19.26 2.30 -22.64
C VAL A 864 19.37 1.22 -23.71
N VAL A 865 20.03 0.11 -23.38
CA VAL A 865 20.00 -1.11 -24.17
C VAL A 865 18.88 -2.02 -23.67
N GLU A 866 18.12 -2.58 -24.60
CA GLU A 866 17.01 -3.50 -24.37
C GLU A 866 17.38 -4.88 -24.91
N ILE A 867 17.29 -5.89 -24.04
CA ILE A 867 17.58 -7.29 -24.36
C ILE A 867 16.28 -8.08 -24.22
N ASP A 868 15.73 -8.54 -25.34
CA ASP A 868 14.51 -9.35 -25.40
C ASP A 868 14.84 -10.81 -25.04
N ILE A 869 14.80 -11.09 -23.74
CA ILE A 869 15.10 -12.39 -23.16
C ILE A 869 14.06 -13.41 -23.58
N GLU A 870 12.79 -13.01 -23.64
CA GLU A 870 11.71 -13.92 -23.99
C GLU A 870 11.87 -14.44 -25.42
N LYS A 871 12.16 -13.54 -26.35
CA LYS A 871 12.43 -13.90 -27.74
C LYS A 871 13.69 -14.75 -27.89
N ALA A 872 14.80 -14.34 -27.25
CA ALA A 872 16.05 -15.11 -27.28
C ALA A 872 15.85 -16.53 -26.73
N TRP A 873 15.16 -16.66 -25.60
CA TRP A 873 14.85 -17.95 -24.98
C TRP A 873 14.08 -18.88 -25.93
N GLN A 874 13.07 -18.34 -26.61
CA GLN A 874 12.23 -19.10 -27.55
C GLN A 874 12.99 -19.51 -28.81
N GLU A 875 13.70 -18.59 -29.46
CA GLU A 875 14.41 -18.88 -30.71
C GLU A 875 15.59 -19.84 -30.53
N MET A 876 16.27 -19.76 -29.40
CA MET A 876 17.37 -20.68 -29.05
C MET A 876 16.87 -22.04 -28.55
N GLY A 877 15.57 -22.20 -28.30
CA GLY A 877 15.01 -23.44 -27.74
C GLY A 877 15.56 -23.77 -26.36
N LEU A 878 15.80 -22.76 -25.51
CA LEU A 878 16.36 -22.97 -24.17
C LEU A 878 15.38 -23.68 -23.25
N HIS A 879 15.93 -24.44 -22.31
CA HIS A 879 15.16 -25.21 -21.34
C HIS A 879 15.53 -24.82 -19.89
N PRO A 880 14.57 -24.88 -18.95
CA PRO A 880 14.86 -24.64 -17.55
C PRO A 880 15.89 -25.64 -17.01
N GLY A 881 16.89 -25.12 -16.30
CA GLY A 881 17.82 -25.95 -15.53
C GLY A 881 17.22 -26.38 -14.19
N TRP A 882 18.10 -26.55 -13.20
CA TRP A 882 17.70 -26.77 -11.80
C TRP A 882 17.02 -25.55 -11.19
N SER A 883 17.45 -24.33 -11.55
CA SER A 883 16.86 -23.08 -11.09
C SER A 883 15.61 -22.70 -11.89
N ASN A 884 14.73 -21.90 -11.27
CA ASN A 884 13.56 -21.27 -11.91
C ASN A 884 13.90 -19.89 -12.50
N GLU A 885 15.15 -19.49 -12.41
CA GLU A 885 15.63 -18.14 -12.71
C GLU A 885 16.24 -18.09 -14.11
N VAL A 886 16.12 -16.94 -14.77
CA VAL A 886 16.89 -16.64 -15.97
C VAL A 886 18.24 -16.09 -15.52
N GLU A 887 19.30 -16.84 -15.78
CA GLU A 887 20.68 -16.38 -15.60
C GLU A 887 21.20 -15.76 -16.89
N MET A 888 21.67 -14.52 -16.80
CA MET A 888 22.23 -13.77 -17.91
C MET A 888 23.57 -13.15 -17.53
N THR A 889 24.48 -13.09 -18.50
CA THR A 889 25.67 -12.25 -18.45
C THR A 889 25.69 -11.29 -19.64
N VAL A 890 25.89 -10.01 -19.36
CA VAL A 890 26.08 -8.94 -20.36
C VAL A 890 27.46 -8.36 -20.15
N VAL A 891 28.30 -8.40 -21.19
CA VAL A 891 29.62 -7.76 -21.19
C VAL A 891 29.62 -6.65 -22.21
N PHE A 892 30.12 -5.47 -21.85
CA PHE A 892 30.32 -4.37 -22.79
C PHE A 892 31.63 -3.64 -22.57
N ALA A 893 32.24 -3.17 -23.65
CA ALA A 893 33.50 -2.43 -23.60
C ALA A 893 33.30 -0.99 -23.13
N ILE A 894 34.10 -0.56 -22.15
CA ILE A 894 34.21 0.86 -21.77
C ILE A 894 35.55 1.44 -22.22
N ASP A 895 36.58 0.60 -22.32
CA ASP A 895 37.85 0.88 -22.98
C ASP A 895 38.09 -0.14 -24.10
N HIS A 896 38.70 0.30 -25.19
CA HIS A 896 39.21 -0.60 -26.22
C HIS A 896 40.70 -0.83 -25.96
N GLU A 897 41.12 -2.09 -25.85
CA GLU A 897 42.55 -2.39 -26.06
C GLU A 897 42.89 -1.96 -27.49
N GLU A 898 43.76 -0.96 -27.65
CA GLU A 898 44.49 -0.83 -28.91
C GLU A 898 45.16 -2.19 -29.15
N ALA A 899 44.86 -2.83 -30.28
CA ALA A 899 45.54 -4.03 -30.74
C ALA A 899 47.00 -3.68 -31.09
N GLY A 900 47.82 -3.42 -30.07
CA GLY A 900 49.24 -3.19 -30.16
C GLY A 900 49.95 -4.43 -29.67
N TYR A 901 50.24 -5.35 -30.59
CA TYR A 901 51.55 -5.99 -30.79
C TYR A 901 51.44 -6.88 -32.03
N ALA A 902 52.03 -6.39 -33.12
CA ALA A 902 52.35 -7.15 -34.33
C ALA A 902 53.55 -8.08 -34.09
#